data_AF-A0AAE2UEW3-F1
#
_entry.id   AF-A0AAE2UEW3-F1
#
_cell.length_a   1.000
_cell.length_b   1.000
_cell.length_c   1.000
_cell.angle_alpha   90.00
_cell.angle_beta   90.00
_cell.angle_gamma   90.00
#
_symmetry.space_group_name_H-M   'P 1'
#
loop_
_entity.id
_entity.type
_entity.pdbx_description
1 polymer ?
#
loop_
_entity_poly.entity_id
_entity_poly.type
_entity_poly.pdbx_seq_one_letter_code
_entity_poly.pdbx_strand_id
1 'polypeptide(L)'
;MKNFSILDYLDTLIPDGGSETKTEKSFFCPLCGAKNFKVNLRTEKYSSFGCSCALTKAGKRRIVQALLPLTWKKPPRSKQKRTWTYRTLKGKPIIKVHRIDDGEGGRDLWQESLIPGKQPKDLEPHTAPYRFDECLKVLEQGAPYILWVEGEPCADACWQLGIPATTTIRGCGAYRPGVHQGVFPPEKVIVCPDQDTKGMKYANAVAADYPEAQWLYANPTSYLWQRLPASNGFDIADWIANGATAETILSAIEPRRPLQPDTPFRPDELAEMSLADACHRLEALALEGIAHSNVQLEIFRLAEQTGRQPRELENLYQAIQQERDTAAVSAVDQADFDSLVKATQDNYDVSRLLPTLASTIKQYARAFNQPAVAFCLPLLSVAGSLLNPETNLAIGGSTDYRLPPIFWGGLVADPGSIKTPIFNLALKPLQLLQGSAYDQYQLEKVDYNDALKEYRSDSAQEEEPKPPKLKQYYCDNSTVEKIQRIVTEQTQKGLAIAPDELSGFFHGFNQYKGGKGNDRDFWKSAADGGAVKVDRVSEETRFAAKTSIGVTGTIQPEVLKELMGSGDADGFWSRFLWVRLPLRRLPAPDDGLKIDLTSWLHSTYQRLEQVPAKSFRLSREARATWRRWHEWIEDKRLGTEIPVERVLYPKYRDRAGRVALIAHCLEAASQGVEASEEISNETLEAAISFTTFCLNQTRLLYADMGLSSELTGHLLRTWQFIEEKGLSEITPSDLQRSKRIKIGPKDYAKTSYCRELLEKLVGLGRLTKSGKTFSKVETLPIVESKVESLFNSQNPLSESDWGDEKPKIEKLKEGGFSPGRDLDSSGHSAPTEVKPISETESLSTVESEVEKAFNFQTPFSESVSSDEDAKIEKLKGGGFSQNHNPPANGDSPPIEVEPLSDRELAQLLGGERL
;
A
#
# COMPACT_ATOMS: atom_id res chain seq x y z
N MET A 1 -27.48 16.52 7.74
CA MET A 1 -28.25 17.77 7.50
C MET A 1 -29.42 17.86 8.48
N LYS A 2 -29.18 18.10 9.77
CA LYS A 2 -30.27 18.15 10.78
C LYS A 2 -30.84 19.56 11.04
N ASN A 3 -30.25 20.64 10.49
CA ASN A 3 -30.60 22.02 10.82
C ASN A 3 -30.83 22.95 9.58
N PHE A 4 -31.41 22.47 8.47
CA PHE A 4 -31.74 23.35 7.34
C PHE A 4 -33.20 23.83 7.43
N SER A 5 -33.42 25.14 7.56
CA SER A 5 -34.73 25.79 7.36
C SER A 5 -34.68 26.67 6.12
N ILE A 6 -35.68 26.57 5.24
CA ILE A 6 -35.78 27.45 4.06
C ILE A 6 -36.17 28.88 4.43
N LEU A 7 -36.73 29.08 5.63
CA LEU A 7 -37.13 30.40 6.11
C LEU A 7 -35.92 31.31 6.31
N ASP A 8 -34.77 30.74 6.68
CA ASP A 8 -33.49 31.45 6.86
C ASP A 8 -32.93 32.03 5.55
N TYR A 9 -33.49 31.63 4.40
CA TYR A 9 -33.01 32.01 3.06
C TYR A 9 -34.08 32.74 2.23
N LEU A 10 -35.20 33.16 2.84
CA LEU A 10 -36.29 33.85 2.11
C LEU A 10 -35.81 35.12 1.41
N ASP A 11 -34.88 35.85 2.00
CA ASP A 11 -34.34 37.09 1.43
C ASP A 11 -33.42 36.84 0.22
N THR A 12 -32.97 35.61 0.02
CA THR A 12 -32.16 35.19 -1.15
C THR A 12 -33.01 34.71 -2.33
N LEU A 13 -34.31 34.47 -2.10
CA LEU A 13 -35.26 34.03 -3.11
C LEU A 13 -35.91 35.23 -3.80
N ILE A 14 -36.00 35.18 -5.12
CA ILE A 14 -36.59 36.25 -5.93
C ILE A 14 -38.10 36.01 -6.05
N PRO A 15 -38.97 36.94 -5.61
CA PRO A 15 -40.42 36.81 -5.78
C PRO A 15 -40.81 36.73 -7.26
N ASP A 16 -41.74 35.86 -7.61
CA ASP A 16 -42.15 35.64 -9.00
C ASP A 16 -43.51 36.23 -9.37
N GLY A 17 -44.18 36.86 -8.39
CA GLY A 17 -45.51 37.45 -8.54
C GLY A 17 -46.65 36.42 -8.62
N GLY A 18 -46.41 35.15 -8.28
CA GLY A 18 -47.43 34.12 -8.23
C GLY A 18 -48.41 34.27 -7.05
N SER A 19 -49.48 33.47 -7.01
CA SER A 19 -50.51 33.55 -5.97
C SER A 19 -49.96 33.38 -4.54
N GLU A 20 -50.21 34.35 -3.66
CA GLU A 20 -49.75 34.31 -2.27
C GLU A 20 -50.93 34.25 -1.29
N THR A 21 -50.73 33.61 -0.15
CA THR A 21 -51.68 33.61 0.97
C THR A 21 -50.98 34.07 2.24
N LYS A 22 -51.73 34.29 3.32
CA LYS A 22 -51.13 34.69 4.62
C LYS A 22 -50.06 33.72 5.13
N THR A 23 -50.01 32.47 4.66
CA THR A 23 -49.06 31.44 5.12
C THR A 23 -48.15 30.89 4.02
N GLU A 24 -48.27 31.34 2.77
CA GLU A 24 -47.52 30.78 1.65
C GLU A 24 -47.15 31.87 0.64
N LYS A 25 -45.85 31.96 0.32
CA LYS A 25 -45.27 32.91 -0.64
C LYS A 25 -44.74 32.22 -1.88
N SER A 26 -44.62 32.98 -2.98
CA SER A 26 -44.26 32.47 -4.30
C SER A 26 -42.96 33.10 -4.83
N PHE A 27 -42.06 32.26 -5.32
CA PHE A 27 -40.74 32.65 -5.80
C PHE A 27 -40.39 31.95 -7.11
N PHE A 28 -39.31 32.41 -7.75
CA PHE A 28 -38.66 31.65 -8.81
C PHE A 28 -37.86 30.48 -8.21
N CYS A 29 -37.88 29.34 -8.88
CA CYS A 29 -37.16 28.16 -8.43
C CYS A 29 -35.63 28.42 -8.45
N PRO A 30 -34.91 28.22 -7.33
CA PRO A 30 -33.49 28.54 -7.23
C PRO A 30 -32.58 27.65 -8.10
N LEU A 31 -33.09 26.56 -8.67
CA LEU A 31 -32.32 25.68 -9.55
C LEU A 31 -32.49 25.95 -11.05
N CYS A 32 -33.65 26.44 -11.47
CA CYS A 32 -33.98 26.51 -12.90
C CYS A 32 -34.72 27.80 -13.29
N GLY A 33 -34.99 28.70 -12.35
CA GLY A 33 -35.68 29.96 -12.61
C GLY A 33 -37.15 29.83 -12.98
N ALA A 34 -37.77 28.64 -12.87
CA ALA A 34 -39.19 28.46 -13.16
C ALA A 34 -40.09 29.12 -12.11
N LYS A 35 -41.24 29.66 -12.53
CA LYS A 35 -42.25 30.25 -11.64
C LYS A 35 -42.97 29.19 -10.78
N ASN A 36 -43.70 29.65 -9.78
CA ASN A 36 -44.49 28.90 -8.80
C ASN A 36 -43.64 27.96 -7.91
N PHE A 37 -42.52 28.45 -7.39
CA PHE A 37 -41.86 27.82 -6.25
C PHE A 37 -42.48 28.36 -4.95
N LYS A 38 -43.31 27.53 -4.32
CA LYS A 38 -44.09 27.91 -3.14
C LYS A 38 -43.37 27.54 -1.85
N VAL A 39 -43.31 28.49 -0.91
CA VAL A 39 -42.73 28.28 0.43
C VAL A 39 -43.78 28.59 1.48
N ASN A 40 -44.04 27.62 2.36
CA ASN A 40 -44.98 27.76 3.46
C ASN A 40 -44.27 28.32 4.70
N LEU A 41 -44.65 29.53 5.10
CA LEU A 41 -44.00 30.31 6.15
C LEU A 41 -44.20 29.75 7.57
N ARG A 42 -45.15 28.82 7.76
CA ARG A 42 -45.44 28.22 9.08
C ARG A 42 -44.86 26.82 9.26
N THR A 43 -44.78 26.05 8.17
CA THR A 43 -44.34 24.64 8.21
C THR A 43 -42.97 24.41 7.59
N GLU A 44 -42.35 25.46 7.04
CA GLU A 44 -41.05 25.44 6.36
C GLU A 44 -41.01 24.55 5.10
N LYS A 45 -42.16 24.01 4.68
CA LYS A 45 -42.27 23.15 3.50
C LYS A 45 -42.23 23.99 2.24
N TYR A 46 -41.58 23.46 1.21
CA TYR A 46 -41.52 24.08 -0.11
C TYR A 46 -41.78 23.07 -1.22
N SER A 47 -42.38 23.56 -2.31
CA SER A 47 -42.77 22.76 -3.47
C SER A 47 -42.64 23.59 -4.75
N SER A 48 -42.27 22.94 -5.86
CA SER A 48 -42.21 23.55 -7.18
C SER A 48 -43.38 23.07 -8.01
N PHE A 49 -44.20 24.00 -8.50
CA PHE A 49 -45.35 23.69 -9.34
C PHE A 49 -45.12 24.03 -10.82
N GLY A 50 -44.17 24.92 -11.13
CA GLY A 50 -43.73 25.19 -12.51
C GLY A 50 -42.52 24.36 -12.97
N CYS A 51 -41.99 23.47 -12.12
CA CYS A 51 -40.90 22.55 -12.47
C CYS A 51 -40.88 21.33 -11.53
N SER A 52 -40.07 20.33 -11.87
CA SER A 52 -39.93 19.09 -11.09
C SER A 52 -38.82 19.12 -10.04
N CYS A 53 -38.13 20.25 -9.88
CA CYS A 53 -36.93 20.38 -9.04
C CYS A 53 -37.16 20.04 -7.56
N ALA A 54 -38.36 20.25 -7.02
CA ALA A 54 -38.68 19.93 -5.62
C ALA A 54 -39.48 18.62 -5.46
N LEU A 55 -39.71 17.83 -6.51
CA LEU A 55 -40.56 16.63 -6.44
C LEU A 55 -39.84 15.41 -5.84
N THR A 56 -38.53 15.27 -6.08
CA THR A 56 -37.73 14.12 -5.58
C THR A 56 -36.86 14.51 -4.39
N LYS A 57 -36.48 13.53 -3.56
CA LYS A 57 -35.51 13.76 -2.47
C LYS A 57 -34.16 14.28 -3.00
N ALA A 58 -33.71 13.80 -4.16
CA ALA A 58 -32.50 14.28 -4.82
C ALA A 58 -32.65 15.72 -5.34
N GLY A 59 -33.80 16.06 -5.93
CA GLY A 59 -34.12 17.43 -6.36
C GLY A 59 -34.17 18.40 -5.19
N LYS A 60 -34.84 18.03 -4.08
CA LYS A 60 -34.84 18.82 -2.84
C LYS A 60 -33.42 19.01 -2.28
N ARG A 61 -32.56 17.98 -2.31
CA ARG A 61 -31.14 18.12 -1.93
C ARG A 61 -30.40 19.10 -2.82
N ARG A 62 -30.64 19.10 -4.14
CA ARG A 62 -30.05 20.06 -5.08
C ARG A 62 -30.55 21.49 -4.83
N ILE A 63 -31.83 21.67 -4.47
CA ILE A 63 -32.39 22.97 -4.07
C ILE A 63 -31.70 23.46 -2.80
N VAL A 64 -31.55 22.59 -1.80
CA VAL A 64 -30.76 22.90 -0.59
C VAL A 64 -29.33 23.28 -0.98
N GLN A 65 -28.68 22.55 -1.88
CA GLN A 65 -27.31 22.83 -2.32
C GLN A 65 -27.17 24.13 -3.13
N ALA A 66 -28.22 24.55 -3.85
CA ALA A 66 -28.26 25.81 -4.58
C ALA A 66 -28.59 27.02 -3.68
N LEU A 67 -29.31 26.79 -2.59
CA LEU A 67 -29.60 27.80 -1.56
C LEU A 67 -28.49 27.90 -0.51
N LEU A 68 -27.73 26.83 -0.30
CA LEU A 68 -26.49 26.86 0.44
C LEU A 68 -25.46 27.64 -0.39
N PRO A 69 -24.77 28.64 0.18
CA PRO A 69 -23.73 29.34 -0.57
C PRO A 69 -22.62 28.36 -0.97
N LEU A 70 -22.54 28.04 -2.27
CA LEU A 70 -21.38 27.39 -2.91
C LEU A 70 -20.16 28.28 -2.67
N THR A 71 -19.48 28.04 -1.56
CA THR A 71 -18.26 28.74 -1.18
C THR A 71 -17.27 27.67 -0.76
N TRP A 72 -16.16 27.57 -1.48
CA TRP A 72 -14.94 27.11 -0.82
C TRP A 72 -14.77 28.00 0.40
N LYS A 73 -14.80 27.41 1.60
CA LYS A 73 -14.53 28.12 2.84
C LYS A 73 -13.10 27.82 3.19
N LYS A 74 -12.26 28.86 3.12
CA LYS A 74 -10.90 28.80 3.59
C LYS A 74 -10.89 28.23 5.02
N PRO A 75 -10.18 27.13 5.28
CA PRO A 75 -10.11 26.59 6.63
C PRO A 75 -9.48 27.64 7.56
N PRO A 76 -9.89 27.71 8.84
CA PRO A 76 -9.24 28.59 9.79
C PRO A 76 -7.77 28.19 9.90
N ARG A 77 -6.89 29.18 9.77
CA ARG A 77 -5.45 28.98 9.89
C ARG A 77 -5.11 28.67 11.35
N SER A 78 -4.11 27.82 11.57
CA SER A 78 -3.63 27.52 12.91
C SER A 78 -3.15 28.80 13.62
N LYS A 79 -3.27 28.81 14.96
CA LYS A 79 -2.87 29.93 15.80
C LYS A 79 -1.36 30.17 15.68
N GLN A 80 -0.96 31.35 15.20
CA GLN A 80 0.44 31.70 14.98
C GLN A 80 0.67 33.21 14.99
N LYS A 81 1.88 33.65 15.36
CA LYS A 81 2.33 35.05 15.28
C LYS A 81 3.48 35.16 14.28
N ARG A 82 3.34 36.03 13.29
CA ARG A 82 4.32 36.28 12.23
C ARG A 82 4.68 37.77 12.16
N THR A 83 5.90 38.06 11.74
CA THR A 83 6.40 39.43 11.56
C THR A 83 7.26 39.50 10.31
N TRP A 84 6.94 40.42 9.42
CA TRP A 84 7.66 40.67 8.18
C TRP A 84 8.28 42.05 8.20
N THR A 85 9.54 42.17 7.79
CA THR A 85 10.25 43.45 7.76
C THR A 85 10.37 43.94 6.32
N TYR A 86 9.80 45.10 6.03
CA TYR A 86 9.94 45.80 4.76
C TYR A 86 11.14 46.74 4.81
N ARG A 87 11.92 46.70 3.74
CA ARG A 87 13.14 47.48 3.54
C ARG A 87 12.95 48.48 2.41
N THR A 88 13.85 49.45 2.28
CA THR A 88 13.97 50.26 1.06
C THR A 88 14.68 49.45 -0.04
N LEU A 89 14.67 49.95 -1.28
CA LEU A 89 15.45 49.35 -2.38
C LEU A 89 16.97 49.31 -2.11
N LYS A 90 17.45 50.07 -1.12
CA LYS A 90 18.84 50.07 -0.66
C LYS A 90 19.06 49.15 0.56
N GLY A 91 18.09 48.28 0.89
CA GLY A 91 18.17 47.29 1.97
C GLY A 91 17.88 47.81 3.39
N LYS A 92 17.55 49.10 3.57
CA LYS A 92 17.33 49.69 4.91
C LYS A 92 15.94 49.33 5.47
N PRO A 93 15.82 48.72 6.66
CA PRO A 93 14.51 48.36 7.23
C PRO A 93 13.74 49.63 7.67
N ILE A 94 12.47 49.74 7.25
CA ILE A 94 11.64 50.92 7.49
C ILE A 94 10.26 50.63 8.11
N ILE A 95 9.68 49.44 7.86
CA ILE A 95 8.39 49.04 8.42
C ILE A 95 8.42 47.57 8.84
N LYS A 96 7.81 47.22 9.98
CA LYS A 96 7.44 45.84 10.33
C LYS A 96 5.94 45.63 10.22
N VAL A 97 5.53 44.53 9.61
CA VAL A 97 4.13 44.08 9.54
C VAL A 97 3.98 42.90 10.47
N HIS A 98 3.11 43.04 11.47
CA HIS A 98 2.82 41.98 12.43
C HIS A 98 1.46 41.40 12.15
N ARG A 99 1.38 40.07 12.19
CA ARG A 99 0.13 39.32 12.06
C ARG A 99 0.00 38.28 13.15
N ILE A 100 -1.16 38.25 13.81
CA ILE A 100 -1.57 37.18 14.70
C ILE A 100 -2.80 36.51 14.08
N ASP A 101 -2.72 35.21 13.83
CA ASP A 101 -3.86 34.36 13.48
C ASP A 101 -4.35 33.68 14.78
N ASP A 102 -5.65 33.71 15.06
CA ASP A 102 -6.22 33.25 16.34
C ASP A 102 -6.50 31.74 16.42
N GLY A 103 -6.49 31.03 15.30
CA GLY A 103 -6.86 29.61 15.22
C GLY A 103 -8.32 29.35 14.84
N GLU A 104 -9.18 30.36 14.90
CA GLU A 104 -10.63 30.27 14.71
C GLU A 104 -11.11 31.03 13.46
N GLY A 105 -10.19 31.66 12.73
CA GLY A 105 -10.43 32.35 11.46
C GLY A 105 -10.32 33.88 11.56
N GLY A 106 -10.13 34.41 12.76
CA GLY A 106 -9.80 35.81 12.98
C GLY A 106 -8.30 36.08 12.81
N ARG A 107 -8.00 37.35 12.52
CA ARG A 107 -6.63 37.85 12.34
C ARG A 107 -6.51 39.27 12.85
N ASP A 108 -5.44 39.54 13.59
CA ASP A 108 -4.99 40.89 13.90
C ASP A 108 -3.76 41.23 13.04
N LEU A 109 -3.81 42.36 12.35
CA LEU A 109 -2.75 42.83 11.46
C LEU A 109 -2.46 44.31 11.75
N TRP A 110 -1.21 44.64 12.08
CA TRP A 110 -0.78 46.02 12.29
C TRP A 110 0.63 46.27 11.78
N GLN A 111 0.98 47.55 11.63
CA GLN A 111 2.25 47.99 11.09
C GLN A 111 2.99 48.84 12.13
N GLU A 112 4.27 48.56 12.31
CA GLU A 112 5.18 49.32 13.17
C GLU A 112 6.17 50.08 12.29
N SER A 113 6.26 51.40 12.48
CA SER A 113 7.29 52.23 11.85
C SER A 113 8.62 52.01 12.56
N LEU A 114 9.68 51.74 11.81
CA LEU A 114 11.04 51.67 12.35
C LEU A 114 11.76 53.03 12.29
N ILE A 115 11.10 54.07 11.78
CA ILE A 115 11.63 55.43 11.69
C ILE A 115 10.92 56.31 12.72
N PRO A 116 11.63 56.80 13.76
CA PRO A 116 11.05 57.66 14.79
C PRO A 116 10.33 58.88 14.18
N GLY A 117 9.14 59.19 14.69
CA GLY A 117 8.35 60.35 14.27
C GLY A 117 7.63 60.22 12.93
N LYS A 118 7.74 59.09 12.21
CA LYS A 118 7.03 58.85 10.94
C LYS A 118 6.01 57.74 11.08
N GLN A 119 4.85 57.88 10.45
CA GLN A 119 3.81 56.85 10.43
C GLN A 119 4.08 55.85 9.29
N PRO A 120 3.68 54.57 9.43
CA PRO A 120 3.88 53.56 8.39
C PRO A 120 3.36 53.99 7.00
N LYS A 121 2.22 54.69 6.95
CA LYS A 121 1.61 55.22 5.73
C LYS A 121 2.52 56.16 4.93
N ASP A 122 3.40 56.89 5.61
CA ASP A 122 4.32 57.87 5.00
C ASP A 122 5.55 57.16 4.41
N LEU A 123 5.86 55.96 4.94
CA LEU A 123 7.00 55.15 4.56
C LEU A 123 6.67 54.11 3.49
N GLU A 124 5.40 53.69 3.38
CA GLU A 124 4.90 52.71 2.40
C GLU A 124 5.41 52.92 0.96
N PRO A 125 5.37 54.13 0.37
CA PRO A 125 5.83 54.35 -1.01
C PRO A 125 7.32 54.07 -1.22
N HIS A 126 8.10 53.97 -0.15
CA HIS A 126 9.55 53.78 -0.18
C HIS A 126 9.94 52.33 0.16
N THR A 127 8.95 51.44 0.35
CA THR A 127 9.21 50.02 0.57
C THR A 127 9.63 49.35 -0.74
N ALA A 128 10.62 48.48 -0.68
CA ALA A 128 10.87 47.48 -1.70
C ALA A 128 9.86 46.33 -1.53
N PRO A 129 9.58 45.56 -2.60
CA PRO A 129 8.82 44.32 -2.47
C PRO A 129 9.38 43.41 -1.37
N TYR A 130 8.52 42.63 -0.72
CA TYR A 130 8.94 41.71 0.33
C TYR A 130 9.96 40.69 -0.22
N ARG A 131 11.07 40.49 0.50
CA ARG A 131 12.22 39.67 0.06
C ARG A 131 12.91 40.14 -1.23
N PHE A 132 12.93 41.45 -1.47
CA PHE A 132 13.54 42.05 -2.66
C PHE A 132 14.99 41.65 -2.87
N ASP A 133 15.85 41.82 -1.85
CA ASP A 133 17.28 41.53 -1.94
C ASP A 133 17.53 40.03 -2.22
N GLU A 134 16.75 39.16 -1.59
CA GLU A 134 16.82 37.72 -1.81
C GLU A 134 16.37 37.33 -3.22
N CYS A 135 15.32 37.96 -3.74
CA CYS A 135 14.85 37.76 -5.11
C CYS A 135 15.86 38.23 -6.15
N LEU A 136 16.51 39.39 -5.94
CA LEU A 136 17.60 39.85 -6.81
C LEU A 136 18.77 38.88 -6.80
N LYS A 137 19.19 38.44 -5.61
CA LYS A 137 20.33 37.52 -5.47
C LYS A 137 20.11 36.20 -6.20
N VAL A 138 18.91 35.62 -6.13
CA VAL A 138 18.63 34.37 -6.86
C VAL A 138 18.54 34.57 -8.36
N LEU A 139 18.04 35.73 -8.84
CA LEU A 139 18.08 36.08 -10.27
C LEU A 139 19.53 36.23 -10.76
N GLU A 140 20.40 36.89 -9.99
CA GLU A 140 21.83 37.00 -10.29
C GLU A 140 22.52 35.63 -10.34
N GLN A 141 22.04 34.68 -9.52
CA GLN A 141 22.51 33.29 -9.51
C GLN A 141 21.90 32.42 -10.64
N GLY A 142 21.10 33.02 -11.53
CA GLY A 142 20.55 32.35 -12.71
C GLY A 142 19.14 31.77 -12.54
N ALA A 143 18.40 32.16 -11.49
CA ALA A 143 17.00 31.74 -11.37
C ALA A 143 16.18 32.22 -12.58
N PRO A 144 15.31 31.36 -13.14
CA PRO A 144 14.60 31.67 -14.38
C PRO A 144 13.47 32.69 -14.18
N TYR A 145 12.90 32.82 -12.97
CA TYR A 145 11.77 33.69 -12.66
C TYR A 145 11.62 33.97 -11.15
N ILE A 146 10.78 34.95 -10.82
CA ILE A 146 10.25 35.23 -9.47
C ILE A 146 8.72 35.26 -9.54
N LEU A 147 8.05 34.62 -8.57
CA LEU A 147 6.59 34.69 -8.42
C LEU A 147 6.17 35.95 -7.65
N TRP A 148 5.21 36.69 -8.20
CA TRP A 148 4.54 37.80 -7.52
C TRP A 148 3.17 37.36 -7.01
N VAL A 149 3.06 37.16 -5.71
CA VAL A 149 1.85 36.64 -5.02
C VAL A 149 1.14 37.76 -4.23
N GLU A 150 -0.10 37.51 -3.78
CA GLU A 150 -0.92 38.53 -3.10
C GLU A 150 -0.44 38.90 -1.68
N GLY A 151 0.18 37.98 -0.93
CA GLY A 151 0.54 38.25 0.47
C GLY A 151 1.78 37.52 0.97
N GLU A 152 2.31 38.00 2.10
CA GLU A 152 3.57 37.53 2.69
C GLU A 152 3.54 36.03 3.06
N PRO A 153 2.43 35.49 3.61
CA PRO A 153 2.31 34.05 3.85
C PRO A 153 2.44 33.19 2.58
N CYS A 154 1.91 33.67 1.44
CA CYS A 154 2.00 32.96 0.17
C CYS A 154 3.45 32.98 -0.35
N ALA A 155 4.14 34.11 -0.18
CA ALA A 155 5.54 34.23 -0.56
C ALA A 155 6.41 33.30 0.28
N ASP A 156 6.25 33.30 1.61
CA ASP A 156 6.99 32.40 2.50
C ASP A 156 6.73 30.91 2.20
N ALA A 157 5.49 30.55 1.84
CA ALA A 157 5.16 29.17 1.43
C ALA A 157 5.88 28.75 0.14
N CYS A 158 6.01 29.65 -0.84
CA CYS A 158 6.80 29.38 -2.05
C CYS A 158 8.28 29.21 -1.73
N TRP A 159 8.83 30.04 -0.85
CA TRP A 159 10.23 29.95 -0.42
C TRP A 159 10.53 28.63 0.32
N GLN A 160 9.57 28.06 1.05
CA GLN A 160 9.74 26.72 1.66
C GLN A 160 9.88 25.61 0.63
N LEU A 161 9.33 25.77 -0.57
CA LEU A 161 9.51 24.86 -1.70
C LEU A 161 10.69 25.22 -2.61
N GLY A 162 11.51 26.21 -2.22
CA GLY A 162 12.63 26.69 -3.03
C GLY A 162 12.23 27.53 -4.24
N ILE A 163 11.00 28.04 -4.29
CA ILE A 163 10.51 28.92 -5.36
C ILE A 163 10.67 30.39 -4.92
N PRO A 164 11.47 31.21 -5.62
CA PRO A 164 11.59 32.63 -5.32
C PRO A 164 10.26 33.35 -5.49
N ALA A 165 9.78 34.01 -4.43
CA ALA A 165 8.52 34.75 -4.47
C ALA A 165 8.56 36.07 -3.67
N THR A 166 7.79 37.05 -4.13
CA THR A 166 7.67 38.39 -3.55
C THR A 166 6.22 38.85 -3.48
N THR A 167 5.97 39.94 -2.74
CA THR A 167 4.67 40.61 -2.64
C THR A 167 4.84 42.08 -2.23
N THR A 168 3.76 42.88 -2.28
CA THR A 168 3.76 44.27 -1.80
C THR A 168 3.15 44.39 -0.40
N ILE A 169 3.58 45.40 0.35
CA ILE A 169 2.98 45.74 1.64
C ILE A 169 1.47 45.99 1.49
N ARG A 170 0.66 45.39 2.37
CA ARG A 170 -0.83 45.43 2.38
C ARG A 170 -1.55 44.68 1.22
N GLY A 171 -0.86 43.91 0.38
CA GLY A 171 -1.47 43.00 -0.59
C GLY A 171 -2.51 43.65 -1.53
N CYS A 172 -3.66 43.00 -1.75
CA CYS A 172 -4.68 43.43 -2.73
C CYS A 172 -5.26 44.84 -2.53
N GLY A 173 -5.08 45.46 -1.37
CA GLY A 173 -5.54 46.80 -1.08
C GLY A 173 -4.56 47.93 -1.45
N ALA A 174 -3.35 47.61 -1.92
CA ALA A 174 -2.26 48.60 -1.91
C ALA A 174 -1.28 48.60 -3.08
N TYR A 175 -1.44 47.74 -4.10
CA TYR A 175 -0.60 47.88 -5.29
C TYR A 175 -0.82 49.26 -5.92
N ARG A 176 0.24 50.07 -5.99
CA ARG A 176 0.23 51.39 -6.61
C ARG A 176 1.00 51.28 -7.93
N PRO A 177 0.32 51.33 -9.08
CA PRO A 177 0.97 51.28 -10.38
C PRO A 177 2.09 52.32 -10.47
N GLY A 178 3.24 51.90 -11.01
CA GLY A 178 4.43 52.73 -11.18
C GLY A 178 5.38 52.82 -9.98
N VAL A 179 5.00 52.36 -8.77
CA VAL A 179 5.88 52.45 -7.58
C VAL A 179 6.98 51.40 -7.59
N HIS A 180 6.68 50.18 -8.06
CA HIS A 180 7.64 49.08 -8.15
C HIS A 180 7.89 48.67 -9.60
N GLN A 181 7.59 49.56 -10.56
CA GLN A 181 7.87 49.30 -11.96
C GLN A 181 9.39 49.23 -12.18
N GLY A 182 9.84 48.21 -12.91
CA GLY A 182 11.25 48.05 -13.29
C GLY A 182 12.19 47.60 -12.16
N VAL A 183 11.68 47.24 -10.98
CA VAL A 183 12.55 46.72 -9.89
C VAL A 183 13.03 45.29 -10.15
N PHE A 184 12.32 44.54 -10.98
CA PHE A 184 12.75 43.25 -11.54
C PHE A 184 12.68 43.29 -13.08
N PRO A 185 13.43 42.44 -13.80
CA PRO A 185 13.28 42.29 -15.25
C PRO A 185 11.87 41.79 -15.62
N PRO A 186 11.13 42.47 -16.52
CA PRO A 186 9.72 42.14 -16.76
C PRO A 186 9.43 40.72 -17.25
N GLU A 187 10.33 40.16 -18.04
CA GLU A 187 10.27 38.80 -18.58
C GLU A 187 10.54 37.72 -17.51
N LYS A 188 11.04 38.12 -16.33
CA LYS A 188 11.34 37.22 -15.21
C LYS A 188 10.23 37.19 -14.15
N VAL A 189 9.17 37.98 -14.30
CA VAL A 189 8.08 38.06 -13.31
C VAL A 189 6.94 37.12 -13.70
N ILE A 190 6.45 36.35 -12.73
CA ILE A 190 5.27 35.48 -12.86
C ILE A 190 4.17 35.96 -11.92
N VAL A 191 3.02 36.36 -12.44
CA VAL A 191 1.90 36.87 -11.63
C VAL A 191 1.01 35.72 -11.17
N CYS A 192 0.79 35.59 -9.86
CA CYS A 192 -0.02 34.53 -9.26
C CYS A 192 -1.19 35.11 -8.45
N PRO A 193 -2.42 35.20 -9.03
CA PRO A 193 -3.60 35.68 -8.32
C PRO A 193 -4.15 34.66 -7.30
N ASP A 194 -4.72 35.16 -6.21
CA ASP A 194 -5.69 34.38 -5.42
C ASP A 194 -6.96 34.15 -6.27
N GLN A 195 -7.61 32.99 -6.11
CA GLN A 195 -8.81 32.62 -6.86
C GLN A 195 -10.07 33.36 -6.37
N ASP A 196 -10.03 34.69 -6.38
CA ASP A 196 -11.15 35.58 -6.10
C ASP A 196 -11.05 36.90 -6.90
N THR A 197 -12.11 37.71 -6.87
CA THR A 197 -12.15 38.96 -7.65
C THR A 197 -11.17 40.02 -7.14
N LYS A 198 -10.77 40.00 -5.86
CA LYS A 198 -9.78 40.92 -5.29
C LYS A 198 -8.37 40.53 -5.71
N GLY A 199 -8.03 39.26 -5.67
CA GLY A 199 -6.75 38.71 -6.12
C GLY A 199 -6.55 38.92 -7.61
N MET A 200 -7.59 38.71 -8.42
CA MET A 200 -7.53 39.06 -9.85
C MET A 200 -7.33 40.56 -10.08
N LYS A 201 -7.99 41.43 -9.29
CA LYS A 201 -7.78 42.89 -9.40
C LYS A 201 -6.34 43.28 -9.05
N TYR A 202 -5.77 42.69 -8.01
CA TYR A 202 -4.38 42.91 -7.60
C TYR A 202 -3.39 42.43 -8.67
N ALA A 203 -3.53 41.18 -9.13
CA ALA A 203 -2.70 40.60 -10.18
C ALA A 203 -2.74 41.41 -11.48
N ASN A 204 -3.91 41.92 -11.87
CA ASN A 204 -4.05 42.80 -13.03
C ASN A 204 -3.28 44.13 -12.86
N ALA A 205 -3.21 44.67 -11.64
CA ALA A 205 -2.45 45.88 -11.37
C ALA A 205 -0.94 45.63 -11.44
N VAL A 206 -0.45 44.49 -10.93
CA VAL A 206 0.94 44.06 -11.07
C VAL A 206 1.30 43.85 -12.54
N ALA A 207 0.46 43.12 -13.29
CA ALA A 207 0.68 42.85 -14.71
C ALA A 207 0.65 44.11 -15.59
N ALA A 208 0.10 45.22 -15.11
CA ALA A 208 0.16 46.50 -15.83
C ALA A 208 1.57 47.12 -15.80
N ASP A 209 2.32 46.93 -14.71
CA ASP A 209 3.72 47.39 -14.60
C ASP A 209 4.70 46.37 -15.22
N TYR A 210 4.25 45.11 -15.37
CA TYR A 210 5.01 43.99 -15.93
C TYR A 210 4.24 43.33 -17.10
N PRO A 211 4.13 44.00 -18.26
CA PRO A 211 3.29 43.53 -19.37
C PRO A 211 3.76 42.21 -20.00
N GLU A 212 5.03 41.86 -19.84
CA GLU A 212 5.64 40.61 -20.34
C GLU A 212 5.54 39.45 -19.34
N ALA A 213 4.96 39.68 -18.15
CA ALA A 213 4.87 38.65 -17.13
C ALA A 213 3.96 37.48 -17.57
N GLN A 214 4.43 36.25 -17.33
CA GLN A 214 3.57 35.06 -17.42
C GLN A 214 2.70 34.93 -16.16
N TRP A 215 1.74 34.01 -16.19
CA TRP A 215 0.75 33.85 -15.13
C TRP A 215 0.80 32.44 -14.55
N LEU A 216 0.43 32.33 -13.26
CA LEU A 216 0.28 31.06 -12.57
C LEU A 216 -1.03 31.05 -11.80
N TYR A 217 -1.95 30.18 -12.20
CA TYR A 217 -3.26 30.05 -11.57
C TYR A 217 -3.24 28.88 -10.59
N ALA A 218 -3.35 29.16 -9.29
CA ALA A 218 -3.41 28.12 -8.27
C ALA A 218 -4.59 27.16 -8.55
N ASN A 219 -4.30 25.86 -8.63
CA ASN A 219 -5.23 24.84 -9.13
C ASN A 219 -5.81 25.21 -10.53
N PRO A 220 -5.01 25.05 -11.61
CA PRO A 220 -5.32 25.60 -12.93
C PRO A 220 -6.58 24.99 -13.59
N THR A 221 -6.99 23.80 -13.13
CA THR A 221 -8.20 23.09 -13.56
C THR A 221 -9.46 23.47 -12.77
N SER A 222 -9.34 24.34 -11.77
CA SER A 222 -10.48 24.75 -10.94
C SER A 222 -11.52 25.53 -11.74
N TYR A 223 -12.76 25.02 -11.76
CA TYR A 223 -13.89 25.68 -12.44
C TYR A 223 -14.22 27.06 -11.85
N LEU A 224 -13.78 27.35 -10.63
CA LEU A 224 -13.97 28.66 -9.99
C LEU A 224 -13.22 29.79 -10.72
N TRP A 225 -12.23 29.49 -11.56
CA TRP A 225 -11.62 30.50 -12.44
C TRP A 225 -12.62 31.09 -13.45
N GLN A 226 -13.70 30.37 -13.76
CA GLN A 226 -14.81 30.87 -14.59
C GLN A 226 -15.90 31.57 -13.77
N ARG A 227 -15.86 31.47 -12.43
CA ARG A 227 -16.85 32.08 -11.52
C ARG A 227 -16.22 32.41 -10.17
N LEU A 228 -15.51 33.53 -10.12
CA LEU A 228 -14.69 33.90 -8.97
C LEU A 228 -15.53 34.39 -7.78
N PRO A 229 -15.24 33.93 -6.54
CA PRO A 229 -15.83 34.52 -5.34
C PRO A 229 -15.36 35.97 -5.13
N ALA A 230 -16.08 36.75 -4.33
CA ALA A 230 -15.73 38.15 -4.07
C ALA A 230 -14.50 38.36 -3.16
N SER A 231 -14.15 37.36 -2.36
CA SER A 231 -13.01 37.35 -1.43
C SER A 231 -12.83 35.97 -0.82
N ASN A 232 -11.69 35.73 -0.18
CA ASN A 232 -11.32 34.45 0.42
C ASN A 232 -11.33 33.36 -0.66
N GLY A 233 -10.64 33.62 -1.76
CA GLY A 233 -10.35 32.63 -2.79
C GLY A 233 -9.25 31.64 -2.38
N PHE A 234 -9.20 30.52 -3.10
CA PHE A 234 -8.14 29.53 -3.00
C PHE A 234 -6.82 30.16 -3.45
N ASP A 235 -5.78 30.14 -2.61
CA ASP A 235 -4.48 30.74 -2.92
C ASP A 235 -3.38 29.69 -3.16
N ILE A 236 -2.19 30.13 -3.56
CA ILE A 236 -1.05 29.23 -3.80
C ILE A 236 -0.57 28.52 -2.53
N ALA A 237 -0.72 29.12 -1.35
CA ALA A 237 -0.37 28.47 -0.09
C ALA A 237 -1.35 27.34 0.23
N ASP A 238 -2.64 27.50 -0.08
CA ASP A 238 -3.64 26.44 0.01
C ASP A 238 -3.34 25.32 -1.00
N TRP A 239 -2.85 25.65 -2.19
CA TRP A 239 -2.45 24.65 -3.19
C TRP A 239 -1.25 23.82 -2.74
N ILE A 240 -0.23 24.48 -2.16
CA ILE A 240 0.94 23.83 -1.55
C ILE A 240 0.51 22.94 -0.38
N ALA A 241 -0.35 23.45 0.51
CA ALA A 241 -0.88 22.67 1.64
C ALA A 241 -1.67 21.43 1.19
N ASN A 242 -2.28 21.48 0.00
CA ASN A 242 -2.98 20.37 -0.63
C ASN A 242 -2.06 19.44 -1.45
N GLY A 243 -0.74 19.55 -1.29
CA GLY A 243 0.25 18.61 -1.84
C GLY A 243 0.85 18.99 -3.17
N ALA A 244 0.67 20.23 -3.65
CA ALA A 244 1.36 20.69 -4.87
C ALA A 244 2.88 20.74 -4.65
N THR A 245 3.65 20.07 -5.51
CA THR A 245 5.12 20.10 -5.49
C THR A 245 5.64 21.30 -6.27
N ALA A 246 6.92 21.65 -6.07
CA ALA A 246 7.56 22.69 -6.86
C ALA A 246 7.45 22.40 -8.37
N GLU A 247 7.70 21.16 -8.79
CA GLU A 247 7.57 20.74 -10.19
C GLU A 247 6.14 20.97 -10.74
N THR A 248 5.10 20.60 -9.98
CA THR A 248 3.71 20.81 -10.40
C THR A 248 3.38 22.30 -10.54
N ILE A 249 3.83 23.13 -9.60
CA ILE A 249 3.61 24.58 -9.61
C ILE A 249 4.30 25.20 -10.83
N LEU A 250 5.57 24.88 -11.05
CA LEU A 250 6.35 25.45 -12.15
C LEU A 250 5.86 24.99 -13.53
N SER A 251 5.33 23.77 -13.63
CA SER A 251 4.70 23.26 -14.86
C SER A 251 3.39 23.96 -15.22
N ALA A 252 2.76 24.67 -14.27
CA ALA A 252 1.49 25.37 -14.45
C ALA A 252 1.64 26.84 -14.86
N ILE A 253 2.87 27.31 -15.11
CA ILE A 253 3.11 28.64 -15.65
C ILE A 253 2.59 28.68 -17.08
N GLU A 254 1.66 29.60 -17.35
CA GLU A 254 1.04 29.77 -18.66
C GLU A 254 0.97 31.25 -19.06
N PRO A 255 0.82 31.58 -20.36
CA PRO A 255 0.40 32.91 -20.78
C PRO A 255 -0.93 33.29 -20.12
N ARG A 256 -1.16 34.59 -19.93
CA ARG A 256 -2.39 35.10 -19.31
C ARG A 256 -3.64 34.50 -19.99
N ARG A 257 -4.48 33.84 -19.19
CA ARG A 257 -5.72 33.23 -19.67
C ARG A 257 -6.80 34.29 -19.93
N PRO A 258 -7.53 34.26 -21.05
CA PRO A 258 -8.71 35.09 -21.25
C PRO A 258 -9.86 34.56 -20.37
N LEU A 259 -10.01 35.11 -19.17
CA LEU A 259 -11.17 34.86 -18.33
C LEU A 259 -12.33 35.73 -18.88
N GLN A 260 -13.39 35.10 -19.38
CA GLN A 260 -14.54 35.84 -19.93
C GLN A 260 -15.16 36.71 -18.82
N PRO A 261 -15.37 38.02 -19.05
CA PRO A 261 -16.23 38.81 -18.19
C PRO A 261 -17.69 38.37 -18.42
N ASP A 262 -18.45 38.25 -17.34
CA ASP A 262 -19.88 37.91 -17.32
C ASP A 262 -20.63 38.48 -18.54
N THR A 263 -21.01 37.61 -19.50
CA THR A 263 -21.97 37.99 -20.54
C THR A 263 -23.00 36.86 -20.74
N PRO A 264 -24.33 37.13 -20.76
CA PRO A 264 -25.35 36.08 -20.81
C PRO A 264 -25.45 35.45 -22.21
N PHE A 265 -25.57 34.12 -22.24
CA PHE A 265 -25.73 33.30 -23.46
C PHE A 265 -27.07 33.54 -24.19
N ARG A 266 -27.03 33.56 -25.53
CA ARG A 266 -28.20 33.39 -26.43
C ARG A 266 -27.88 32.30 -27.47
N PRO A 267 -28.76 31.32 -27.67
CA PRO A 267 -28.55 30.25 -28.66
C PRO A 267 -29.14 30.63 -30.02
N ASP A 268 -28.47 30.22 -31.10
CA ASP A 268 -29.12 29.66 -32.30
C ASP A 268 -28.11 28.97 -33.24
N GLU A 269 -28.54 27.81 -33.77
CA GLU A 269 -28.12 27.02 -34.95
C GLU A 269 -26.94 26.02 -34.88
N LEU A 270 -27.24 24.70 -34.93
CA LEU A 270 -26.38 23.61 -35.45
C LEU A 270 -27.23 22.37 -35.90
N ALA A 271 -26.73 21.60 -36.88
CA ALA A 271 -27.48 20.66 -37.77
C ALA A 271 -27.62 19.19 -37.29
N GLU A 272 -28.64 18.46 -37.82
CA GLU A 272 -29.16 17.19 -37.25
C GLU A 272 -28.39 15.86 -37.57
N MET A 273 -28.28 14.91 -36.61
CA MET A 273 -27.64 13.58 -36.60
C MET A 273 -28.61 12.51 -36.03
N SER A 274 -28.43 11.22 -36.40
CA SER A 274 -29.33 10.14 -35.95
C SER A 274 -29.08 9.69 -34.49
N LEU A 275 -30.12 9.15 -33.85
CA LEU A 275 -30.04 8.68 -32.45
C LEU A 275 -29.16 7.42 -32.30
N ALA A 276 -29.12 6.56 -33.31
CA ALA A 276 -28.32 5.33 -33.26
C ALA A 276 -26.81 5.65 -33.29
N ASP A 277 -26.42 6.63 -34.10
CA ASP A 277 -25.03 7.08 -34.20
C ASP A 277 -24.58 7.78 -32.91
N ALA A 278 -25.48 8.55 -32.29
CA ALA A 278 -25.24 9.15 -30.98
C ALA A 278 -25.02 8.09 -29.89
N CYS A 279 -25.84 7.04 -29.85
CA CYS A 279 -25.66 5.93 -28.90
C CYS A 279 -24.30 5.25 -29.06
N HIS A 280 -23.91 4.90 -30.29
CA HIS A 280 -22.60 4.30 -30.55
C HIS A 280 -21.43 5.22 -30.16
N ARG A 281 -21.57 6.54 -30.38
CA ARG A 281 -20.57 7.51 -29.94
C ARG A 281 -20.47 7.58 -28.41
N LEU A 282 -21.60 7.55 -27.70
CA LEU A 282 -21.61 7.50 -26.22
C LEU A 282 -20.96 6.22 -25.67
N GLU A 283 -21.18 5.08 -26.32
CA GLU A 283 -20.51 3.81 -25.98
C GLU A 283 -18.98 3.89 -26.20
N ALA A 284 -18.54 4.51 -27.29
CA ALA A 284 -17.12 4.73 -27.57
C ALA A 284 -16.46 5.69 -26.56
N LEU A 285 -17.13 6.79 -26.20
CA LEU A 285 -16.64 7.72 -25.17
C LEU A 285 -16.49 7.05 -23.80
N ALA A 286 -17.34 6.05 -23.50
CA ALA A 286 -17.23 5.26 -22.28
C ALA A 286 -16.06 4.24 -22.30
N LEU A 287 -15.51 3.91 -23.48
CA LEU A 287 -14.32 3.07 -23.66
C LEU A 287 -13.01 3.87 -23.64
N GLU A 288 -13.02 5.09 -24.16
CA GLU A 288 -11.81 5.90 -24.40
C GLU A 288 -11.17 6.50 -23.14
N GLY A 289 -11.77 6.37 -21.95
CA GLY A 289 -11.16 6.78 -20.67
C GLY A 289 -10.85 8.28 -20.55
N ILE A 290 -11.61 9.12 -21.25
CA ILE A 290 -11.41 10.57 -21.35
C ILE A 290 -12.03 11.35 -20.17
N ALA A 291 -11.47 12.52 -19.88
CA ALA A 291 -11.91 13.38 -18.78
C ALA A 291 -13.40 13.75 -18.86
N HIS A 292 -14.09 13.78 -17.71
CA HIS A 292 -15.53 14.02 -17.60
C HIS A 292 -16.00 15.34 -18.28
N SER A 293 -15.15 16.36 -18.31
CA SER A 293 -15.42 17.61 -19.04
C SER A 293 -15.53 17.42 -20.55
N ASN A 294 -14.70 16.55 -21.13
CA ASN A 294 -14.68 16.28 -22.57
C ASN A 294 -15.86 15.41 -22.98
N VAL A 295 -16.24 14.48 -22.10
CA VAL A 295 -17.47 13.69 -22.23
C VAL A 295 -18.70 14.60 -22.24
N GLN A 296 -18.78 15.56 -21.31
CA GLN A 296 -19.91 16.50 -21.28
C GLN A 296 -19.97 17.39 -22.52
N LEU A 297 -18.83 17.91 -22.99
CA LEU A 297 -18.77 18.67 -24.24
C LEU A 297 -19.27 17.85 -25.44
N GLU A 298 -18.91 16.58 -25.50
CA GLU A 298 -19.34 15.72 -26.60
C GLU A 298 -20.83 15.33 -26.47
N ILE A 299 -21.34 15.09 -25.25
CA ILE A 299 -22.79 14.92 -25.01
C ILE A 299 -23.58 16.16 -25.46
N PHE A 300 -23.06 17.38 -25.20
CA PHE A 300 -23.70 18.61 -25.67
C PHE A 300 -23.72 18.71 -27.20
N ARG A 301 -22.62 18.36 -27.88
CA ARG A 301 -22.59 18.31 -29.35
C ARG A 301 -23.51 17.25 -29.93
N LEU A 302 -23.53 16.05 -29.35
CA LEU A 302 -24.43 14.97 -29.78
C LEU A 302 -25.89 15.34 -29.55
N ALA A 303 -26.20 16.12 -28.51
CA ALA A 303 -27.55 16.59 -28.22
C ALA A 303 -28.02 17.65 -29.22
N GLU A 304 -27.14 18.60 -29.51
CA GLU A 304 -27.35 19.63 -30.53
C GLU A 304 -27.53 19.02 -31.91
N GLN A 305 -26.72 18.01 -32.24
CA GLN A 305 -26.84 17.28 -33.48
C GLN A 305 -28.07 16.35 -33.47
N THR A 306 -28.43 15.64 -32.41
CA THR A 306 -29.62 14.75 -32.48
C THR A 306 -30.97 15.44 -32.30
N GLY A 307 -30.97 16.76 -32.01
CA GLY A 307 -32.17 17.48 -31.58
C GLY A 307 -32.73 16.96 -30.25
N ARG A 308 -31.94 16.23 -29.47
CA ARG A 308 -32.32 15.67 -28.16
C ARG A 308 -31.84 16.55 -27.04
N GLN A 309 -32.43 16.37 -25.85
CA GLN A 309 -31.97 17.11 -24.68
C GLN A 309 -30.61 16.55 -24.22
N PRO A 310 -29.61 17.39 -23.90
CA PRO A 310 -28.33 16.93 -23.35
C PRO A 310 -28.49 15.99 -22.16
N ARG A 311 -29.52 16.23 -21.35
CA ARG A 311 -29.88 15.40 -20.21
C ARG A 311 -30.34 13.98 -20.58
N GLU A 312 -30.96 13.79 -21.75
CA GLU A 312 -31.37 12.45 -22.23
C GLU A 312 -30.15 11.62 -22.62
N LEU A 313 -29.20 12.22 -23.35
CA LEU A 313 -27.93 11.58 -23.70
C LEU A 313 -27.01 11.42 -22.48
N GLU A 314 -27.04 12.36 -21.53
CA GLU A 314 -26.31 12.25 -20.27
C GLU A 314 -26.87 11.14 -19.38
N ASN A 315 -28.20 10.97 -19.31
CA ASN A 315 -28.80 9.82 -18.64
C ASN A 315 -28.43 8.50 -19.32
N LEU A 316 -28.35 8.49 -20.66
CA LEU A 316 -27.95 7.31 -21.43
C LEU A 316 -26.47 6.97 -21.17
N TYR A 317 -25.59 7.96 -21.22
CA TYR A 317 -24.17 7.83 -20.90
C TYR A 317 -23.93 7.43 -19.44
N GLN A 318 -24.69 8.00 -18.50
CA GLN A 318 -24.63 7.62 -17.08
C GLN A 318 -25.18 6.21 -16.86
N ALA A 319 -26.19 5.77 -17.60
CA ALA A 319 -26.65 4.38 -17.55
C ALA A 319 -25.59 3.43 -18.10
N ILE A 320 -24.94 3.77 -19.22
CA ILE A 320 -23.80 3.03 -19.79
C ILE A 320 -22.62 3.00 -18.81
N GLN A 321 -22.25 4.13 -18.21
CA GLN A 321 -21.17 4.21 -17.21
C GLN A 321 -21.53 3.48 -15.92
N GLN A 322 -22.75 3.61 -15.42
CA GLN A 322 -23.20 2.91 -14.22
C GLN A 322 -23.26 1.39 -14.46
N GLU A 323 -23.67 0.95 -15.65
CA GLU A 323 -23.61 -0.45 -16.07
C GLU A 323 -22.15 -0.92 -16.18
N ARG A 324 -21.21 -0.07 -16.64
CA ARG A 324 -19.76 -0.35 -16.72
C ARG A 324 -19.04 -0.32 -15.37
N ASP A 325 -19.31 0.64 -14.49
CA ASP A 325 -18.72 0.76 -13.16
C ASP A 325 -19.25 -0.34 -12.23
N THR A 326 -20.56 -0.63 -12.33
CA THR A 326 -21.13 -1.81 -11.70
C THR A 326 -20.53 -3.07 -12.31
N ALA A 327 -20.28 -3.13 -13.63
CA ALA A 327 -19.58 -4.25 -14.27
C ALA A 327 -18.08 -4.31 -13.93
N ALA A 328 -17.40 -3.21 -13.57
CA ALA A 328 -15.96 -3.17 -13.26
C ALA A 328 -15.69 -3.52 -11.79
N VAL A 329 -16.50 -3.01 -10.86
CA VAL A 329 -16.52 -3.47 -9.46
C VAL A 329 -17.02 -4.92 -9.41
N SER A 330 -18.05 -5.27 -10.18
CA SER A 330 -18.45 -6.66 -10.39
C SER A 330 -17.32 -7.47 -11.03
N ALA A 331 -16.52 -6.94 -11.96
CA ALA A 331 -15.43 -7.69 -12.60
C ALA A 331 -14.28 -8.01 -11.64
N VAL A 332 -13.96 -7.13 -10.68
CA VAL A 332 -12.96 -7.44 -9.64
C VAL A 332 -13.50 -8.45 -8.64
N ASP A 333 -14.74 -8.25 -8.15
CA ASP A 333 -15.41 -9.20 -7.25
C ASP A 333 -15.67 -10.56 -7.94
N GLN A 334 -15.95 -10.54 -9.25
CA GLN A 334 -16.14 -11.71 -10.11
C GLN A 334 -14.80 -12.39 -10.38
N ALA A 335 -13.73 -11.66 -10.72
CA ALA A 335 -12.41 -12.26 -10.90
C ALA A 335 -11.90 -12.91 -9.60
N ASP A 336 -12.15 -12.29 -8.45
CA ASP A 336 -11.78 -12.85 -7.16
C ASP A 336 -12.64 -14.05 -6.77
N PHE A 337 -13.97 -13.96 -6.96
CA PHE A 337 -14.87 -15.08 -6.76
C PHE A 337 -14.55 -16.24 -7.71
N ASP A 338 -14.26 -15.97 -8.97
CA ASP A 338 -13.87 -16.94 -9.99
C ASP A 338 -12.54 -17.62 -9.64
N SER A 339 -11.58 -16.85 -9.12
CA SER A 339 -10.34 -17.39 -8.57
C SER A 339 -10.61 -18.36 -7.42
N LEU A 340 -11.51 -18.01 -6.50
CA LEU A 340 -11.88 -18.88 -5.38
C LEU A 340 -12.63 -20.12 -5.89
N VAL A 341 -13.58 -19.98 -6.81
CA VAL A 341 -14.29 -21.11 -7.43
C VAL A 341 -13.31 -22.05 -8.14
N LYS A 342 -12.37 -21.52 -8.94
CA LYS A 342 -11.32 -22.32 -9.58
C LYS A 342 -10.50 -23.07 -8.53
N ALA A 343 -10.12 -22.40 -7.44
CA ALA A 343 -9.39 -23.01 -6.33
C ALA A 343 -10.13 -24.18 -5.66
N THR A 344 -11.48 -24.20 -5.67
CA THR A 344 -12.26 -25.32 -5.10
C THR A 344 -12.12 -26.60 -5.92
N GLN A 345 -11.81 -26.47 -7.21
CA GLN A 345 -11.65 -27.59 -8.14
C GLN A 345 -10.18 -27.90 -8.44
N ASP A 346 -9.27 -27.07 -7.95
CA ASP A 346 -7.86 -27.16 -8.25
C ASP A 346 -7.25 -28.43 -7.63
N ASN A 347 -6.44 -29.12 -8.42
CA ASN A 347 -5.72 -30.32 -8.01
C ASN A 347 -4.28 -30.19 -8.46
N TYR A 348 -3.38 -30.02 -7.49
CA TYR A 348 -1.97 -29.83 -7.78
C TYR A 348 -1.31 -31.12 -8.30
N ASP A 349 -0.61 -31.00 -9.43
CA ASP A 349 0.17 -32.12 -9.98
C ASP A 349 1.53 -32.24 -9.31
N VAL A 350 1.66 -33.24 -8.43
CA VAL A 350 2.88 -33.47 -7.64
C VAL A 350 4.13 -33.79 -8.47
N SER A 351 3.99 -34.23 -9.73
CA SER A 351 5.17 -34.44 -10.61
C SER A 351 5.90 -33.16 -10.98
N ARG A 352 5.27 -32.00 -10.85
CA ARG A 352 5.95 -30.73 -11.08
C ARG A 352 7.00 -30.49 -9.99
N LEU A 353 6.65 -30.71 -8.72
CA LEU A 353 7.52 -30.43 -7.59
C LEU A 353 8.48 -31.56 -7.27
N LEU A 354 7.98 -32.80 -7.27
CA LEU A 354 8.73 -33.99 -6.85
C LEU A 354 8.66 -35.08 -7.93
N PRO A 355 9.25 -34.86 -9.12
CA PRO A 355 9.12 -35.76 -10.26
C PRO A 355 9.57 -37.19 -9.96
N THR A 356 10.65 -37.39 -9.19
CA THR A 356 11.16 -38.72 -8.86
C THR A 356 10.20 -39.49 -7.94
N LEU A 357 9.58 -38.78 -6.98
CA LEU A 357 8.69 -39.37 -5.99
C LEU A 357 7.22 -39.45 -6.47
N ALA A 358 6.87 -38.70 -7.52
CA ALA A 358 5.49 -38.46 -7.91
C ALA A 358 4.70 -39.69 -8.32
N SER A 359 5.31 -40.60 -9.09
CA SER A 359 4.61 -41.80 -9.56
C SER A 359 4.15 -42.65 -8.37
N THR A 360 5.03 -42.85 -7.38
CA THR A 360 4.76 -43.65 -6.19
C THR A 360 3.83 -42.94 -5.21
N ILE A 361 4.00 -41.62 -5.01
CA ILE A 361 3.05 -40.81 -4.23
C ILE A 361 1.65 -40.89 -4.85
N LYS A 362 1.51 -40.77 -6.17
CA LYS A 362 0.22 -40.89 -6.88
C LYS A 362 -0.40 -42.27 -6.72
N GLN A 363 0.39 -43.35 -6.76
CA GLN A 363 -0.11 -44.70 -6.51
C GLN A 363 -0.62 -44.87 -5.08
N TYR A 364 0.16 -44.42 -4.10
CA TYR A 364 -0.23 -44.46 -2.68
C TYR A 364 -1.49 -43.62 -2.44
N ALA A 365 -1.57 -42.42 -3.01
CA ALA A 365 -2.72 -41.55 -2.93
C ALA A 365 -4.00 -42.16 -3.53
N ARG A 366 -3.88 -42.89 -4.65
CA ARG A 366 -4.99 -43.65 -5.26
C ARG A 366 -5.51 -44.75 -4.32
N ALA A 367 -4.63 -45.46 -3.62
CA ALA A 367 -5.02 -46.52 -2.68
C ALA A 367 -5.91 -45.98 -1.54
N PHE A 368 -5.67 -44.75 -1.08
CA PHE A 368 -6.50 -44.09 -0.05
C PHE A 368 -7.61 -43.21 -0.63
N ASN A 369 -7.75 -43.13 -1.96
CA ASN A 369 -8.64 -42.19 -2.65
C ASN A 369 -8.47 -40.74 -2.16
N GLN A 370 -7.23 -40.31 -1.94
CA GLN A 370 -6.87 -38.97 -1.48
C GLN A 370 -6.09 -38.19 -2.54
N PRO A 371 -6.06 -36.86 -2.50
CA PRO A 371 -5.20 -36.06 -3.38
C PRO A 371 -3.71 -36.33 -3.12
N ALA A 372 -2.91 -36.47 -4.18
CA ALA A 372 -1.47 -36.73 -4.07
C ALA A 372 -0.72 -35.62 -3.30
N VAL A 373 -1.15 -34.36 -3.49
CA VAL A 373 -0.55 -33.18 -2.83
C VAL A 373 -0.61 -33.25 -1.30
N ALA A 374 -1.59 -33.97 -0.73
CA ALA A 374 -1.70 -34.12 0.72
C ALA A 374 -0.51 -34.87 1.32
N PHE A 375 0.09 -35.79 0.56
CA PHE A 375 1.25 -36.57 0.98
C PHE A 375 2.56 -35.77 0.87
N CYS A 376 2.60 -34.74 0.03
CA CYS A 376 3.77 -33.88 -0.14
C CYS A 376 3.99 -32.95 1.06
N LEU A 377 2.93 -32.45 1.69
CA LEU A 377 3.01 -31.55 2.85
C LEU A 377 3.87 -32.09 4.00
N PRO A 378 3.54 -33.25 4.60
CA PRO A 378 4.34 -33.76 5.71
C PRO A 378 5.74 -34.19 5.24
N LEU A 379 5.89 -34.64 3.99
CA LEU A 379 7.18 -35.01 3.41
C LEU A 379 8.13 -33.80 3.32
N LEU A 380 7.65 -32.64 2.85
CA LEU A 380 8.44 -31.40 2.80
C LEU A 380 8.82 -30.91 4.21
N SER A 381 7.91 -31.03 5.19
CA SER A 381 8.19 -30.65 6.57
C SER A 381 9.31 -31.51 7.19
N VAL A 382 9.21 -32.83 7.01
CA VAL A 382 10.23 -33.78 7.49
C VAL A 382 11.55 -33.57 6.75
N ALA A 383 11.53 -33.44 5.43
CA ALA A 383 12.74 -33.21 4.64
C ALA A 383 13.46 -31.92 5.07
N GLY A 384 12.72 -30.83 5.29
CA GLY A 384 13.28 -29.57 5.79
C GLY A 384 13.92 -29.70 7.18
N SER A 385 13.32 -30.50 8.08
CA SER A 385 13.89 -30.74 9.42
C SER A 385 15.15 -31.61 9.42
N LEU A 386 15.39 -32.38 8.35
CA LEU A 386 16.58 -33.22 8.22
C LEU A 386 17.79 -32.44 7.70
N LEU A 387 17.56 -31.31 7.04
CA LEU A 387 18.63 -30.43 6.58
C LEU A 387 19.27 -29.67 7.76
N ASN A 388 20.56 -29.40 7.64
CA ASN A 388 21.30 -28.62 8.63
C ASN A 388 20.67 -27.21 8.81
N PRO A 389 20.49 -26.70 10.05
CA PRO A 389 19.93 -25.37 10.29
C PRO A 389 20.64 -24.18 9.64
N GLU A 390 21.93 -24.33 9.30
CA GLU A 390 22.73 -23.31 8.61
C GLU A 390 22.54 -23.35 7.07
N THR A 391 21.90 -24.39 6.54
CA THR A 391 21.54 -24.45 5.11
C THR A 391 20.55 -23.35 4.76
N ASN A 392 20.75 -22.68 3.63
CA ASN A 392 19.89 -21.56 3.21
C ASN A 392 19.88 -21.36 1.70
N LEU A 393 18.87 -20.66 1.19
CA LEU A 393 18.81 -20.15 -0.16
C LEU A 393 19.07 -18.64 -0.16
N ALA A 394 20.16 -18.21 -0.79
CA ALA A 394 20.51 -16.82 -1.00
C ALA A 394 19.79 -16.28 -2.25
N ILE A 395 18.94 -15.28 -2.05
CA ILE A 395 18.11 -14.67 -3.11
C ILE A 395 18.73 -13.37 -3.64
N GLY A 396 19.33 -12.56 -2.77
CA GLY A 396 19.88 -11.25 -3.12
C GLY A 396 21.21 -10.99 -2.42
N GLY A 397 22.28 -10.84 -3.21
CA GLY A 397 23.64 -10.65 -2.68
C GLY A 397 23.88 -9.31 -1.98
N SER A 398 23.11 -8.26 -2.32
CA SER A 398 23.26 -6.92 -1.73
C SER A 398 22.50 -6.71 -0.42
N THR A 399 21.52 -7.57 -0.11
CA THR A 399 20.64 -7.41 1.07
C THR A 399 20.78 -8.55 2.09
N ASP A 400 21.72 -9.48 1.86
CA ASP A 400 21.89 -10.73 2.62
C ASP A 400 20.56 -11.50 2.83
N TYR A 401 19.66 -11.42 1.85
CA TYR A 401 18.33 -12.02 1.96
C TYR A 401 18.41 -13.54 1.77
N ARG A 402 18.31 -14.25 2.89
CA ARG A 402 18.45 -15.71 3.00
C ARG A 402 17.19 -16.39 3.51
N LEU A 403 16.83 -17.50 2.86
CA LEU A 403 15.65 -18.30 3.20
C LEU A 403 16.08 -19.66 3.78
N PRO A 404 15.67 -20.03 5.00
CA PRO A 404 16.02 -21.32 5.61
C PRO A 404 15.12 -22.46 5.10
N PRO A 405 15.54 -23.74 5.17
CA PRO A 405 14.78 -24.90 4.72
C PRO A 405 13.66 -25.30 5.71
N ILE A 406 12.85 -24.32 6.15
CA ILE A 406 11.79 -24.52 7.14
C ILE A 406 10.44 -24.53 6.46
N PHE A 407 9.68 -25.58 6.71
CA PHE A 407 8.35 -25.77 6.16
C PHE A 407 7.34 -26.18 7.22
N TRP A 408 6.26 -25.39 7.30
CA TRP A 408 5.14 -25.60 8.21
C TRP A 408 3.91 -25.93 7.39
N GLY A 409 3.40 -27.14 7.53
CA GLY A 409 2.37 -27.70 6.66
C GLY A 409 1.21 -28.29 7.43
N GLY A 410 0.00 -27.78 7.21
CA GLY A 410 -1.20 -28.24 7.90
C GLY A 410 -2.24 -28.86 6.97
N LEU A 411 -2.71 -30.06 7.30
CA LEU A 411 -3.80 -30.72 6.58
C LEU A 411 -5.13 -30.45 7.29
N VAL A 412 -6.04 -29.76 6.60
CA VAL A 412 -7.36 -29.42 7.12
C VAL A 412 -8.37 -30.45 6.65
N ALA A 413 -8.95 -31.21 7.59
CA ALA A 413 -9.71 -32.41 7.26
C ALA A 413 -10.78 -32.74 8.31
N ASP A 414 -11.98 -33.10 7.85
CA ASP A 414 -13.08 -33.51 8.72
C ASP A 414 -12.76 -34.77 9.55
N PRO A 415 -13.40 -34.97 10.71
CA PRO A 415 -13.33 -36.22 11.45
C PRO A 415 -13.62 -37.44 10.56
N GLY A 416 -12.87 -38.52 10.74
CA GLY A 416 -13.02 -39.73 9.92
C GLY A 416 -12.41 -39.64 8.51
N SER A 417 -11.82 -38.50 8.13
CA SER A 417 -10.94 -38.43 6.95
C SER A 417 -9.70 -39.30 7.17
N ILE A 418 -9.18 -39.90 6.10
CA ILE A 418 -8.03 -40.82 6.13
C ILE A 418 -6.73 -40.02 6.39
N LYS A 419 -6.52 -39.63 7.64
CA LYS A 419 -5.44 -38.74 8.09
C LYS A 419 -4.14 -39.51 8.36
N THR A 420 -4.25 -40.57 9.15
CA THR A 420 -3.10 -41.35 9.66
C THR A 420 -2.23 -41.97 8.55
N PRO A 421 -2.78 -42.56 7.46
CA PRO A 421 -1.95 -43.10 6.39
C PRO A 421 -1.14 -42.05 5.62
N ILE A 422 -1.64 -40.81 5.54
CA ILE A 422 -0.95 -39.68 4.91
C ILE A 422 0.30 -39.33 5.72
N PHE A 423 0.13 -39.16 7.03
CA PHE A 423 1.23 -38.83 7.94
C PHE A 423 2.25 -39.96 8.06
N ASN A 424 1.77 -41.21 8.15
CA ASN A 424 2.64 -42.37 8.29
C ASN A 424 3.60 -42.54 7.10
N LEU A 425 3.25 -42.07 5.91
CA LEU A 425 4.16 -42.11 4.77
C LEU A 425 5.45 -41.33 5.06
N ALA A 426 5.32 -40.13 5.62
CA ALA A 426 6.45 -39.27 5.92
C ALA A 426 7.12 -39.61 7.26
N LEU A 427 6.35 -40.05 8.27
CA LEU A 427 6.83 -40.24 9.63
C LEU A 427 7.41 -41.63 9.91
N LYS A 428 6.90 -42.71 9.32
CA LYS A 428 7.46 -44.05 9.56
C LYS A 428 8.96 -44.15 9.22
N PRO A 429 9.44 -43.63 8.09
CA PRO A 429 10.88 -43.64 7.81
C PRO A 429 11.67 -42.79 8.82
N LEU A 430 11.10 -41.69 9.31
CA LEU A 430 11.71 -40.84 10.34
C LEU A 430 11.77 -41.56 11.71
N GLN A 431 10.75 -42.35 12.04
CA GLN A 431 10.71 -43.18 13.24
C GLN A 431 11.77 -44.29 13.20
N LEU A 432 12.06 -44.85 12.03
CA LEU A 432 13.18 -45.78 11.87
C LEU A 432 14.53 -45.10 12.19
N LEU A 433 14.75 -43.88 11.70
CA LEU A 433 15.94 -43.09 12.07
C LEU A 433 16.01 -42.82 13.58
N GLN A 434 14.89 -42.48 14.20
CA GLN A 434 14.81 -42.27 15.65
C GLN A 434 15.11 -43.56 16.42
N GLY A 435 14.64 -44.71 15.94
CA GLY A 435 14.95 -46.03 16.49
C GLY A 435 16.45 -46.31 16.45
N SER A 436 17.09 -46.15 15.29
CA SER A 436 18.54 -46.33 15.15
C SER A 436 19.35 -45.37 16.05
N ALA A 437 18.91 -44.11 16.19
CA ALA A 437 19.54 -43.16 17.10
C ALA A 437 19.34 -43.53 18.58
N TYR A 438 18.20 -44.13 18.93
CA TYR A 438 17.95 -44.62 20.28
C TYR A 438 18.80 -45.83 20.62
N ASP A 439 18.92 -46.78 19.69
CA ASP A 439 19.78 -47.97 19.85
C ASP A 439 21.24 -47.56 20.03
N GLN A 440 21.73 -46.62 19.20
CA GLN A 440 23.07 -46.05 19.34
C GLN A 440 23.25 -45.36 20.70
N TYR A 441 22.28 -44.55 21.13
CA TYR A 441 22.32 -43.92 22.45
C TYR A 441 22.32 -44.92 23.61
N GLN A 442 21.61 -46.06 23.50
CA GLN A 442 21.67 -47.11 24.52
C GLN A 442 23.06 -47.74 24.61
N LEU A 443 23.71 -47.99 23.46
CA LEU A 443 25.09 -48.48 23.42
C LEU A 443 26.05 -47.47 24.07
N GLU A 444 26.01 -46.22 23.63
CA GLU A 444 26.84 -45.14 24.20
C GLU A 444 26.60 -44.95 25.72
N LYS A 445 25.37 -45.18 26.18
CA LYS A 445 25.03 -45.11 27.61
C LYS A 445 25.62 -46.27 28.41
N VAL A 446 25.74 -47.46 27.84
CA VAL A 446 26.45 -48.58 28.47
C VAL A 446 27.93 -48.22 28.61
N ASP A 447 28.57 -47.79 27.52
CA ASP A 447 29.98 -47.37 27.51
C ASP A 447 30.25 -46.25 28.51
N TYR A 448 29.36 -45.25 28.56
CA TYR A 448 29.41 -44.16 29.55
C TYR A 448 29.32 -44.65 30.99
N ASN A 449 28.41 -45.58 31.30
CA ASN A 449 28.25 -46.10 32.65
C ASN A 449 29.49 -46.89 33.10
N ASP A 450 30.15 -47.59 32.18
CA ASP A 450 31.37 -48.33 32.48
C ASP A 450 32.56 -47.38 32.66
N ALA A 451 32.73 -46.40 31.77
CA ALA A 451 33.71 -45.32 31.95
C ALA A 451 33.50 -44.53 33.26
N LEU A 452 32.25 -44.29 33.66
CA LEU A 452 31.93 -43.59 34.91
C LEU A 452 32.26 -44.44 36.15
N LYS A 453 32.13 -45.77 36.07
CA LYS A 453 32.56 -46.67 37.14
C LYS A 453 34.08 -46.67 37.26
N GLU A 454 34.80 -46.72 36.13
CA GLU A 454 36.26 -46.65 36.10
C GLU A 454 36.76 -45.34 36.72
N TYR A 455 36.22 -44.20 36.30
CA TYR A 455 36.51 -42.88 36.88
C TYR A 455 36.25 -42.80 38.39
N ARG A 456 35.16 -43.40 38.87
CA ARG A 456 34.85 -43.46 40.30
C ARG A 456 35.79 -44.37 41.09
N SER A 457 36.47 -45.31 40.42
CA SER A 457 37.35 -46.30 41.04
C SER A 457 38.83 -45.95 40.97
N ASP A 458 39.25 -45.14 40.00
CA ASP A 458 40.63 -44.67 39.84
C ASP A 458 40.69 -43.14 39.93
N SER A 459 41.16 -42.64 41.07
CA SER A 459 41.31 -41.21 41.36
C SER A 459 42.38 -40.50 40.50
N ALA A 460 43.08 -41.22 39.61
CA ALA A 460 44.07 -40.66 38.69
C ALA A 460 43.47 -40.23 37.33
N GLN A 461 42.22 -40.57 37.00
CA GLN A 461 41.56 -40.00 35.81
C GLN A 461 41.15 -38.55 36.07
N GLU A 462 41.63 -37.62 35.22
CA GLU A 462 41.41 -36.18 35.41
C GLU A 462 40.05 -35.67 34.87
N GLU A 463 39.41 -36.37 33.92
CA GLU A 463 38.15 -35.93 33.31
C GLU A 463 36.99 -36.90 33.57
N GLU A 464 35.91 -36.38 34.17
CA GLU A 464 34.64 -37.12 34.30
C GLU A 464 34.05 -37.38 32.91
N PRO A 465 33.66 -38.63 32.58
CA PRO A 465 33.04 -38.93 31.30
C PRO A 465 31.76 -38.11 31.13
N LYS A 466 31.48 -37.67 29.91
CA LYS A 466 30.30 -36.86 29.61
C LYS A 466 29.10 -37.75 29.28
N PRO A 467 27.91 -37.49 29.82
CA PRO A 467 26.74 -38.29 29.52
C PRO A 467 26.38 -38.17 28.03
N PRO A 468 26.10 -39.29 27.34
CA PRO A 468 25.70 -39.26 25.94
C PRO A 468 24.35 -38.53 25.81
N LYS A 469 24.10 -37.95 24.63
CA LYS A 469 22.88 -37.20 24.35
C LYS A 469 22.08 -37.92 23.27
N LEU A 470 20.83 -38.24 23.57
CA LEU A 470 19.93 -38.84 22.59
C LEU A 470 19.66 -37.84 21.46
N LYS A 471 20.05 -38.22 20.25
CA LYS A 471 19.70 -37.52 19.02
C LYS A 471 18.20 -37.65 18.73
N GLN A 472 17.53 -36.52 18.54
CA GLN A 472 16.09 -36.47 18.32
C GLN A 472 15.74 -35.95 16.93
N TYR A 473 14.90 -36.69 16.20
CA TYR A 473 14.44 -36.32 14.87
C TYR A 473 13.04 -35.69 14.88
N TYR A 474 12.19 -36.12 15.81
CA TYR A 474 10.83 -35.61 15.91
C TYR A 474 10.35 -35.49 17.35
N CYS A 475 9.34 -34.64 17.54
CA CYS A 475 8.55 -34.52 18.75
C CYS A 475 7.06 -34.44 18.39
N ASP A 476 6.20 -34.91 19.28
CA ASP A 476 4.75 -34.85 19.14
C ASP A 476 4.14 -33.73 20.02
N ASN A 477 4.06 -33.93 21.33
CA ASN A 477 3.45 -33.05 22.33
C ASN A 477 4.47 -32.64 23.41
N SER A 478 5.61 -32.09 22.96
CA SER A 478 6.64 -31.58 23.87
C SER A 478 6.39 -30.12 24.27
N THR A 479 6.78 -29.76 25.49
CA THR A 479 6.75 -28.35 25.93
C THR A 479 7.78 -27.51 25.15
N VAL A 480 7.54 -26.20 25.06
CA VAL A 480 8.48 -25.28 24.40
C VAL A 480 9.87 -25.34 25.04
N GLU A 481 9.95 -25.47 26.37
CA GLU A 481 11.21 -25.60 27.09
C GLU A 481 11.98 -26.87 26.69
N LYS A 482 11.27 -27.99 26.49
CA LYS A 482 11.89 -29.24 26.03
C LYS A 482 12.40 -29.10 24.59
N ILE A 483 11.63 -28.45 23.73
CA ILE A 483 12.03 -28.18 22.33
C ILE A 483 13.25 -27.27 22.28
N GLN A 484 13.26 -26.17 23.04
CA GLN A 484 14.40 -25.26 23.17
C GLN A 484 15.66 -25.99 23.63
N ARG A 485 15.52 -26.90 24.61
CA ARG A 485 16.63 -27.74 25.06
C ARG A 485 17.15 -28.65 23.95
N ILE A 486 16.27 -29.33 23.20
CA ILE A 486 16.68 -30.19 22.09
C ILE A 486 17.45 -29.36 21.05
N VAL A 487 16.86 -28.30 20.49
CA VAL A 487 17.50 -27.54 19.40
C VAL A 487 18.82 -26.87 19.80
N THR A 488 19.00 -26.53 21.09
CA THR A 488 20.26 -25.99 21.60
C THR A 488 21.29 -27.06 21.94
N GLU A 489 20.88 -28.31 22.18
CA GLU A 489 21.79 -29.45 22.37
C GLU A 489 22.23 -30.09 21.03
N GLN A 490 21.43 -29.97 19.96
CA GLN A 490 21.74 -30.47 18.61
C GLN A 490 21.72 -29.37 17.53
N THR A 491 22.55 -28.34 17.69
CA THR A 491 22.58 -27.13 16.83
C THR A 491 22.82 -27.39 15.33
N GLN A 492 23.39 -28.53 14.97
CA GLN A 492 23.65 -28.94 13.58
C GLN A 492 22.50 -29.74 12.95
N LYS A 493 21.37 -29.90 13.65
CA LYS A 493 20.23 -30.69 13.20
C LYS A 493 18.91 -29.95 13.42
N GLY A 494 18.02 -30.04 12.43
CA GLY A 494 16.65 -29.61 12.61
C GLY A 494 15.83 -30.57 13.46
N LEU A 495 14.56 -30.22 13.64
CA LEU A 495 13.60 -30.99 14.43
C LEU A 495 12.22 -30.96 13.75
N ALA A 496 11.59 -32.12 13.58
CA ALA A 496 10.20 -32.20 13.14
C ALA A 496 9.24 -32.15 14.34
N ILE A 497 8.26 -31.26 14.30
CA ILE A 497 7.12 -31.26 15.22
C ILE A 497 5.95 -31.86 14.45
N ALA A 498 5.60 -33.10 14.80
CA ALA A 498 4.66 -33.90 14.04
C ALA A 498 3.58 -34.53 14.92
N PRO A 499 2.73 -33.72 15.60
CA PRO A 499 1.58 -34.25 16.31
C PRO A 499 0.55 -34.83 15.33
N ASP A 500 -0.17 -35.86 15.76
CA ASP A 500 -1.28 -36.43 14.98
C ASP A 500 -2.38 -35.38 14.76
N GLU A 501 -2.68 -34.58 15.79
CA GLU A 501 -3.57 -33.43 15.73
C GLU A 501 -2.87 -32.13 16.18
N LEU A 502 -2.79 -31.15 15.28
CA LEU A 502 -2.23 -29.82 15.54
C LEU A 502 -2.99 -29.07 16.65
N SER A 503 -4.25 -29.44 16.92
CA SER A 503 -5.02 -28.88 18.03
C SER A 503 -4.25 -29.00 19.35
N GLY A 504 -3.65 -30.16 19.63
CA GLY A 504 -2.87 -30.40 20.84
C GLY A 504 -1.63 -29.51 20.92
N PHE A 505 -0.94 -29.35 19.78
CA PHE A 505 0.19 -28.43 19.64
C PHE A 505 -0.19 -26.98 19.95
N PHE A 506 -1.31 -26.49 19.40
CA PHE A 506 -1.76 -25.11 19.62
C PHE A 506 -2.29 -24.88 21.05
N HIS A 507 -3.06 -25.84 21.60
CA HIS A 507 -3.55 -25.75 22.98
C HIS A 507 -2.44 -25.85 24.03
N GLY A 508 -1.31 -26.47 23.69
CA GLY A 508 -0.13 -26.53 24.54
C GLY A 508 0.52 -25.16 24.81
N PHE A 509 0.19 -24.13 24.03
CA PHE A 509 0.79 -22.80 24.17
C PHE A 509 0.40 -22.18 25.52
N ASN A 510 1.40 -21.81 26.30
CA ASN A 510 1.25 -21.19 27.63
C ASN A 510 0.44 -22.03 28.65
N GLN A 511 0.14 -23.31 28.35
CA GLN A 511 -0.67 -24.17 29.20
C GLN A 511 -0.06 -24.31 30.60
N TYR A 512 1.27 -24.45 30.67
CA TYR A 512 2.03 -24.57 31.92
C TYR A 512 2.39 -23.23 32.57
N LYS A 513 2.04 -22.10 31.93
CA LYS A 513 2.34 -20.73 32.40
C LYS A 513 1.07 -19.96 32.81
N GLY A 514 -0.04 -20.67 33.05
CA GLY A 514 -1.32 -20.07 33.43
C GLY A 514 -1.87 -19.09 32.37
N GLY A 515 -1.60 -19.36 31.09
CA GLY A 515 -2.01 -18.50 29.96
C GLY A 515 -1.13 -17.26 29.75
N LYS A 516 -0.16 -16.98 30.63
CA LYS A 516 0.77 -15.84 30.52
C LYS A 516 2.14 -16.33 30.09
N GLY A 517 2.40 -16.37 28.79
CA GLY A 517 3.71 -16.72 28.26
C GLY A 517 3.92 -16.25 26.82
N ASN A 518 5.15 -16.42 26.35
CA ASN A 518 5.65 -15.96 25.06
C ASN A 518 5.84 -17.10 24.05
N ASP A 519 5.19 -18.24 24.26
CA ASP A 519 5.36 -19.45 23.43
C ASP A 519 5.06 -19.15 21.95
N ARG A 520 4.01 -18.35 21.67
CA ARG A 520 3.64 -17.93 20.31
C ARG A 520 4.73 -17.08 19.64
N ASP A 521 5.43 -16.23 20.39
CA ASP A 521 6.54 -15.42 19.85
C ASP A 521 7.76 -16.27 19.55
N PHE A 522 8.07 -17.25 20.42
CA PHE A 522 9.07 -18.27 20.15
C PHE A 522 8.78 -19.00 18.83
N TRP A 523 7.55 -19.49 18.65
CA TRP A 523 7.16 -20.19 17.43
C TRP A 523 7.24 -19.31 16.19
N LYS A 524 6.86 -18.03 16.25
CA LYS A 524 7.03 -17.10 15.12
C LYS A 524 8.52 -16.94 14.74
N SER A 525 9.40 -16.81 15.73
CA SER A 525 10.85 -16.73 15.50
C SER A 525 11.40 -18.03 14.90
N ALA A 526 11.00 -19.18 15.44
CA ALA A 526 11.39 -20.51 14.94
C ALA A 526 10.94 -20.75 13.50
N ALA A 527 9.74 -20.27 13.12
CA ALA A 527 9.22 -20.37 11.75
C ALA A 527 10.10 -19.62 10.73
N ASP A 528 10.86 -18.63 11.18
CA ASP A 528 11.79 -17.80 10.39
C ASP A 528 13.26 -18.22 10.59
N GLY A 529 13.51 -19.31 11.33
CA GLY A 529 14.84 -19.85 11.59
C GLY A 529 15.67 -19.02 12.57
N GLY A 530 14.99 -18.26 13.44
CA GLY A 530 15.62 -17.38 14.41
C GLY A 530 16.45 -18.13 15.46
N ALA A 531 17.34 -17.37 16.11
CA ALA A 531 18.18 -17.86 17.18
C ALA A 531 17.37 -18.22 18.43
N VAL A 532 17.85 -19.22 19.16
CA VAL A 532 17.29 -19.62 20.46
C VAL A 532 18.39 -19.50 21.50
N LYS A 533 18.16 -18.62 22.49
CA LYS A 533 19.02 -18.45 23.65
C LYS A 533 18.21 -18.71 24.91
N VAL A 534 18.71 -19.61 25.75
CA VAL A 534 18.11 -19.93 27.05
C VAL A 534 19.10 -19.60 28.14
N ASP A 535 18.81 -18.53 28.89
CA ASP A 535 19.57 -18.09 30.06
C ASP A 535 18.71 -18.35 31.31
N ARG A 536 19.13 -19.28 32.17
CA ARG A 536 18.46 -19.58 33.45
C ARG A 536 19.47 -19.54 34.58
N VAL A 537 19.10 -18.95 35.71
CA VAL A 537 19.99 -18.78 36.89
C VAL A 537 20.59 -20.11 37.38
N SER A 538 19.84 -21.21 37.25
CA SER A 538 20.21 -22.54 37.75
C SER A 538 20.86 -23.46 36.71
N GLU A 539 21.08 -22.99 35.48
CA GLU A 539 21.57 -23.82 34.38
C GLU A 539 22.58 -23.04 33.52
N GLU A 540 23.51 -23.72 32.86
CA GLU A 540 24.39 -23.08 31.89
C GLU A 540 23.59 -22.50 30.71
N THR A 541 24.07 -21.37 30.19
CA THR A 541 23.50 -20.74 28.99
C THR A 541 23.55 -21.71 27.81
N ARG A 542 22.40 -21.89 27.15
CA ARG A 542 22.31 -22.67 25.91
C ARG A 542 21.98 -21.77 24.73
N PHE A 543 22.63 -22.01 23.61
CA PHE A 543 22.51 -21.15 22.43
C PHE A 543 22.52 -21.95 21.13
N ALA A 544 21.54 -21.65 20.27
CA ALA A 544 21.51 -22.05 18.86
C ALA A 544 21.37 -20.78 18.01
N ALA A 545 22.35 -20.51 17.15
CA ALA A 545 22.35 -19.31 16.30
C ALA A 545 21.24 -19.34 15.23
N LYS A 546 20.94 -20.55 14.73
CA LYS A 546 19.86 -20.84 13.79
C LYS A 546 19.08 -22.05 14.27
N THR A 547 17.82 -22.11 13.86
CA THR A 547 16.97 -23.28 14.09
C THR A 547 16.31 -23.72 12.78
N SER A 548 16.11 -25.03 12.62
CA SER A 548 15.28 -25.58 11.54
C SER A 548 14.21 -26.44 12.18
N ILE A 549 13.05 -25.84 12.48
CA ILE A 549 11.93 -26.55 13.10
C ILE A 549 10.81 -26.69 12.07
N GLY A 550 10.65 -27.88 11.51
CA GLY A 550 9.51 -28.21 10.64
C GLY A 550 8.28 -28.51 11.49
N VAL A 551 7.10 -28.04 11.08
CA VAL A 551 5.85 -28.36 11.77
C VAL A 551 4.88 -28.99 10.78
N THR A 552 4.31 -30.14 11.12
CA THR A 552 3.25 -30.73 10.33
C THR A 552 2.24 -31.49 11.16
N GLY A 553 0.98 -31.52 10.74
CA GLY A 553 -0.07 -32.26 11.46
C GLY A 553 -1.44 -32.06 10.81
N THR A 554 -2.45 -32.70 11.38
CA THR A 554 -3.83 -32.51 10.93
C THR A 554 -4.61 -31.56 11.83
N ILE A 555 -5.60 -30.89 11.27
CA ILE A 555 -6.56 -30.12 12.06
C ILE A 555 -7.94 -30.18 11.43
N GLN A 556 -8.96 -30.09 12.27
CA GLN A 556 -10.34 -30.04 11.82
C GLN A 556 -10.71 -28.60 11.43
N PRO A 557 -11.55 -28.39 10.39
CA PRO A 557 -11.92 -27.05 9.95
C PRO A 557 -12.49 -26.17 11.07
N GLU A 558 -13.43 -26.69 11.86
CA GLU A 558 -14.09 -25.93 12.94
C GLU A 558 -13.13 -25.64 14.11
N VAL A 559 -12.24 -26.56 14.45
CA VAL A 559 -11.20 -26.35 15.48
C VAL A 559 -10.20 -25.29 15.03
N LEU A 560 -9.76 -25.34 13.77
CA LEU A 560 -8.90 -24.31 13.21
C LEU A 560 -9.59 -22.94 13.22
N LYS A 561 -10.88 -22.89 12.87
CA LYS A 561 -11.69 -21.66 12.93
C LYS A 561 -11.76 -21.09 14.35
N GLU A 562 -12.01 -21.93 15.35
CA GLU A 562 -12.04 -21.52 16.76
C GLU A 562 -10.69 -20.95 17.22
N LEU A 563 -9.59 -21.66 16.91
CA LEU A 563 -8.24 -21.23 17.28
C LEU A 563 -7.81 -19.92 16.59
N MET A 564 -8.23 -19.72 15.34
CA MET A 564 -7.97 -18.48 14.60
C MET A 564 -8.80 -17.30 15.11
N GLY A 565 -9.97 -17.54 15.70
CA GLY A 565 -10.83 -16.51 16.26
C GLY A 565 -11.18 -15.43 15.23
N SER A 566 -10.77 -14.18 15.50
CA SER A 566 -11.07 -13.02 14.64
C SER A 566 -10.04 -12.75 13.53
N GLY A 567 -8.99 -13.58 13.39
CA GLY A 567 -8.09 -13.51 12.24
C GLY A 567 -6.62 -13.79 12.52
N ASP A 568 -5.76 -13.28 11.65
CA ASP A 568 -4.30 -13.51 11.67
C ASP A 568 -3.50 -12.20 11.76
N ALA A 569 -3.89 -11.31 12.67
CA ALA A 569 -3.26 -9.99 12.80
C ALA A 569 -1.76 -10.05 13.11
N ASP A 570 -1.30 -11.09 13.81
CA ASP A 570 0.12 -11.28 14.17
C ASP A 570 0.91 -12.17 13.18
N GLY A 571 0.24 -12.64 12.12
CA GLY A 571 0.83 -13.41 11.03
C GLY A 571 1.30 -14.81 11.42
N PHE A 572 0.83 -15.37 12.53
CA PHE A 572 1.19 -16.72 12.95
C PHE A 572 0.58 -17.78 12.02
N TRP A 573 -0.71 -17.66 11.69
CA TRP A 573 -1.44 -18.65 10.90
C TRP A 573 -1.01 -18.65 9.43
N SER A 574 -0.64 -17.49 8.89
CA SER A 574 -0.08 -17.31 7.54
C SER A 574 1.32 -17.91 7.36
N ARG A 575 1.98 -18.37 8.44
CA ARG A 575 3.24 -19.12 8.35
C ARG A 575 3.03 -20.59 7.94
N PHE A 576 1.82 -21.11 8.10
CA PHE A 576 1.46 -22.45 7.66
C PHE A 576 1.00 -22.46 6.19
N LEU A 577 1.43 -23.48 5.46
CA LEU A 577 0.87 -23.84 4.16
C LEU A 577 -0.24 -24.87 4.38
N TRP A 578 -1.47 -24.48 4.07
CA TRP A 578 -2.65 -25.31 4.30
C TRP A 578 -3.08 -26.05 3.03
N VAL A 579 -3.52 -27.29 3.20
CA VAL A 579 -4.25 -28.04 2.16
C VAL A 579 -5.50 -28.65 2.76
N ARG A 580 -6.61 -28.47 2.07
CA ARG A 580 -7.90 -29.05 2.45
C ARG A 580 -8.01 -30.46 1.90
N LEU A 581 -8.35 -31.42 2.75
CA LEU A 581 -8.70 -32.76 2.30
C LEU A 581 -10.18 -32.82 1.93
N PRO A 582 -10.53 -33.30 0.73
CA PRO A 582 -11.91 -33.53 0.36
C PRO A 582 -12.48 -34.74 1.12
N LEU A 583 -13.76 -34.67 1.50
CA LEU A 583 -14.47 -35.82 2.01
C LEU A 583 -14.69 -36.83 0.87
N ARG A 584 -13.99 -37.95 0.92
CA ARG A 584 -14.05 -39.01 -0.11
C ARG A 584 -14.31 -40.37 0.52
N ARG A 585 -15.03 -41.23 -0.21
CA ARG A 585 -15.24 -42.62 0.19
C ARG A 585 -13.91 -43.36 0.19
N LEU A 586 -13.56 -43.96 1.32
CA LEU A 586 -12.42 -44.88 1.40
C LEU A 586 -12.75 -46.15 0.59
N PRO A 587 -11.90 -46.58 -0.35
CA PRO A 587 -12.02 -47.89 -0.98
C PRO A 587 -11.94 -48.99 0.07
N ALA A 588 -12.65 -50.11 -0.13
CA ALA A 588 -12.41 -51.28 0.72
C ALA A 588 -10.94 -51.69 0.58
N PRO A 589 -10.28 -52.15 1.66
CA PRO A 589 -8.96 -52.75 1.55
C PRO A 589 -8.98 -53.85 0.48
N ASP A 590 -8.02 -53.80 -0.43
CA ASP A 590 -7.83 -54.79 -1.49
C ASP A 590 -6.49 -55.51 -1.26
N ASP A 591 -6.36 -56.74 -1.75
CA ASP A 591 -5.13 -57.55 -1.67
C ASP A 591 -4.05 -57.08 -2.67
N GLY A 592 -4.19 -55.86 -3.18
CA GLY A 592 -3.28 -55.24 -4.13
C GLY A 592 -1.84 -55.15 -3.59
N LEU A 593 -0.89 -55.00 -4.51
CA LEU A 593 0.55 -54.88 -4.20
C LEU A 593 0.79 -53.85 -3.09
N LYS A 594 1.36 -54.29 -1.97
CA LYS A 594 1.83 -53.43 -0.89
C LYS A 594 3.03 -52.63 -1.39
N ILE A 595 2.80 -51.35 -1.69
CA ILE A 595 3.86 -50.42 -2.07
C ILE A 595 4.62 -50.03 -0.80
N ASP A 596 5.83 -50.56 -0.60
CA ASP A 596 6.69 -50.17 0.52
C ASP A 596 7.60 -49.00 0.15
N LEU A 597 7.08 -47.79 0.38
CA LEU A 597 7.84 -46.55 0.26
C LEU A 597 8.80 -46.31 1.44
N THR A 598 8.63 -47.07 2.53
CA THR A 598 9.27 -46.76 3.81
C THR A 598 10.78 -46.90 3.71
N SER A 599 11.28 -48.01 3.14
CA SER A 599 12.72 -48.26 3.02
C SER A 599 13.41 -47.27 2.08
N TRP A 600 12.76 -46.93 0.96
CA TRP A 600 13.33 -45.97 0.03
C TRP A 600 13.39 -44.56 0.63
N LEU A 601 12.29 -44.09 1.23
CA LEU A 601 12.27 -42.81 1.95
C LEU A 601 13.24 -42.79 3.14
N HIS A 602 13.40 -43.91 3.85
CA HIS A 602 14.38 -44.03 4.93
C HIS A 602 15.79 -43.77 4.40
N SER A 603 16.17 -44.41 3.28
CA SER A 603 17.47 -44.17 2.64
C SER A 603 17.63 -42.72 2.16
N THR A 604 16.55 -42.11 1.65
CA THR A 604 16.53 -40.70 1.24
C THR A 604 16.73 -39.77 2.42
N TYR A 605 16.09 -40.05 3.56
CA TYR A 605 16.24 -39.27 4.79
C TYR A 605 17.64 -39.39 5.38
N GLN A 606 18.25 -40.58 5.33
CA GLN A 606 19.66 -40.77 5.70
C GLN A 606 20.55 -39.87 4.84
N ARG A 607 20.32 -39.81 3.53
CA ARG A 607 21.11 -38.94 2.63
C ARG A 607 20.87 -37.46 2.90
N LEU A 608 19.63 -37.04 3.14
CA LEU A 608 19.29 -35.66 3.52
C LEU A 608 20.00 -35.19 4.79
N GLU A 609 20.04 -36.06 5.81
CA GLU A 609 20.73 -35.76 7.07
C GLU A 609 22.24 -35.54 6.87
N GLN A 610 22.85 -36.21 5.89
CA GLN A 610 24.28 -36.09 5.60
C GLN A 610 24.62 -34.89 4.70
N VAL A 611 23.61 -34.13 4.23
CA VAL A 611 23.85 -32.92 3.46
C VAL A 611 24.55 -31.88 4.36
N PRO A 612 25.77 -31.43 4.03
CA PRO A 612 26.47 -30.44 4.83
C PRO A 612 25.73 -29.09 4.77
N ALA A 613 26.01 -28.23 5.76
CA ALA A 613 25.53 -26.85 5.75
C ALA A 613 25.98 -26.15 4.46
N LYS A 614 25.03 -25.69 3.64
CA LYS A 614 25.31 -25.11 2.33
C LYS A 614 24.42 -23.91 2.02
N SER A 615 24.99 -22.91 1.36
CA SER A 615 24.23 -21.78 0.83
C SER A 615 23.95 -22.01 -0.65
N PHE A 616 22.69 -22.26 -0.98
CA PHE A 616 22.21 -22.43 -2.35
C PHE A 616 21.91 -21.07 -2.97
N ARG A 617 21.93 -21.00 -4.30
CA ARG A 617 21.62 -19.80 -5.08
C ARG A 617 20.65 -20.15 -6.21
N LEU A 618 19.87 -19.18 -6.62
CA LEU A 618 19.03 -19.30 -7.82
C LEU A 618 19.88 -19.13 -9.09
N SER A 619 19.59 -19.92 -10.13
CA SER A 619 20.13 -19.67 -11.48
C SER A 619 19.77 -18.26 -11.99
N ARG A 620 20.40 -17.79 -13.07
CA ARG A 620 20.09 -16.47 -13.64
C ARG A 620 18.61 -16.35 -14.01
N GLU A 621 18.06 -17.37 -14.66
CA GLU A 621 16.65 -17.43 -15.06
C GLU A 621 15.72 -17.52 -13.85
N ALA A 622 16.06 -18.38 -12.88
CA ALA A 622 15.30 -18.51 -11.64
C ALA A 622 15.25 -17.18 -10.85
N ARG A 623 16.32 -16.39 -10.84
CA ARG A 623 16.31 -15.05 -10.23
C ARG A 623 15.34 -14.09 -10.91
N ALA A 624 15.22 -14.13 -12.24
CA ALA A 624 14.24 -13.33 -12.97
C ALA A 624 12.80 -13.78 -12.65
N THR A 625 12.57 -15.08 -12.54
CA THR A 625 11.28 -15.65 -12.12
C THR A 625 10.93 -15.29 -10.67
N TRP A 626 11.91 -15.34 -9.77
CA TRP A 626 11.73 -14.87 -8.39
C TRP A 626 11.31 -13.40 -8.32
N ARG A 627 11.93 -12.53 -9.13
CA ARG A 627 11.57 -11.11 -9.18
C ARG A 627 10.11 -10.92 -9.60
N ARG A 628 9.68 -11.58 -10.68
CA ARG A 628 8.29 -11.56 -11.15
C ARG A 628 7.31 -12.06 -10.08
N TRP A 629 7.66 -13.15 -9.39
CA TRP A 629 6.89 -13.68 -8.27
C TRP A 629 6.79 -12.68 -7.10
N HIS A 630 7.91 -12.05 -6.75
CA HIS A 630 7.97 -11.04 -5.70
C HIS A 630 7.06 -9.85 -6.02
N GLU A 631 7.19 -9.27 -7.21
CA GLU A 631 6.36 -8.14 -7.68
C GLU A 631 4.88 -8.52 -7.69
N TRP A 632 4.53 -9.69 -8.25
CA TRP A 632 3.14 -10.17 -8.28
C TRP A 632 2.54 -10.33 -6.88
N ILE A 633 3.29 -10.87 -5.92
CA ILE A 633 2.83 -10.98 -4.52
C ILE A 633 2.63 -9.59 -3.90
N GLU A 634 3.55 -8.66 -4.13
CA GLU A 634 3.43 -7.30 -3.59
C GLU A 634 2.22 -6.56 -4.18
N ASP A 635 1.96 -6.69 -5.48
CA ASP A 635 0.78 -6.13 -6.13
C ASP A 635 -0.52 -6.68 -5.53
N LYS A 636 -0.57 -8.00 -5.28
CA LYS A 636 -1.73 -8.64 -4.60
C LYS A 636 -1.90 -8.12 -3.17
N ARG A 637 -0.81 -7.91 -2.44
CA ARG A 637 -0.82 -7.35 -1.09
C ARG A 637 -1.32 -5.91 -1.06
N LEU A 638 -0.90 -5.08 -2.02
CA LEU A 638 -1.29 -3.68 -2.11
C LEU A 638 -2.73 -3.50 -2.64
N GLY A 639 -3.18 -4.41 -3.52
CA GLY A 639 -4.51 -4.37 -4.12
C GLY A 639 -5.63 -5.00 -3.27
N THR A 640 -5.32 -5.77 -2.23
CA THR A 640 -6.36 -6.39 -1.38
C THR A 640 -6.86 -5.44 -0.29
N GLU A 641 -8.18 -5.31 -0.17
CA GLU A 641 -8.83 -4.65 0.98
C GLU A 641 -9.00 -5.59 2.18
N ILE A 642 -8.77 -6.89 2.00
CA ILE A 642 -8.96 -7.92 3.02
C ILE A 642 -7.74 -7.95 3.97
N PRO A 643 -7.89 -7.58 5.26
CA PRO A 643 -6.74 -7.44 6.16
C PRO A 643 -5.95 -8.74 6.38
N VAL A 644 -6.64 -9.88 6.50
CA VAL A 644 -5.98 -11.19 6.70
C VAL A 644 -5.18 -11.63 5.47
N GLU A 645 -5.63 -11.29 4.27
CA GLU A 645 -4.87 -11.58 3.04
C GLU A 645 -3.64 -10.69 2.92
N ARG A 646 -3.73 -9.43 3.34
CA ARG A 646 -2.59 -8.50 3.34
C ARG A 646 -1.42 -9.02 4.20
N VAL A 647 -1.71 -9.72 5.30
CA VAL A 647 -0.70 -10.39 6.13
C VAL A 647 -0.22 -11.70 5.50
N LEU A 648 -1.09 -12.42 4.80
CA LEU A 648 -0.83 -13.71 4.16
C LEU A 648 0.20 -13.61 3.02
N TYR A 649 0.01 -12.66 2.09
CA TYR A 649 0.78 -12.56 0.85
C TYR A 649 2.31 -12.54 1.06
N PRO A 650 2.90 -11.67 1.92
CA PRO A 650 4.34 -11.68 2.20
C PRO A 650 4.88 -13.00 2.73
N LYS A 651 4.10 -13.75 3.51
CA LYS A 651 4.54 -15.03 4.07
C LYS A 651 4.66 -16.08 2.99
N TYR A 652 3.73 -16.08 2.04
CA TYR A 652 3.75 -17.01 0.91
C TYR A 652 4.87 -16.71 -0.08
N ARG A 653 5.25 -15.43 -0.25
CA ARG A 653 6.41 -15.03 -1.04
C ARG A 653 7.67 -15.83 -0.68
N ASP A 654 8.03 -15.76 0.61
CA ASP A 654 9.24 -16.36 1.15
C ASP A 654 9.16 -17.90 1.12
N ARG A 655 7.96 -18.46 1.33
CA ARG A 655 7.75 -19.92 1.37
C ARG A 655 7.97 -20.58 0.02
N ALA A 656 7.72 -19.90 -1.10
CA ALA A 656 8.04 -20.44 -2.42
C ALA A 656 9.54 -20.78 -2.54
N GLY A 657 10.43 -19.91 -2.05
CA GLY A 657 11.88 -20.16 -2.07
C GLY A 657 12.29 -21.28 -1.12
N ARG A 658 11.65 -21.36 0.06
CA ARG A 658 11.90 -22.46 1.02
C ARG A 658 11.43 -23.81 0.47
N VAL A 659 10.28 -23.85 -0.20
CA VAL A 659 9.77 -25.05 -0.89
C VAL A 659 10.73 -25.46 -2.01
N ALA A 660 11.23 -24.51 -2.80
CA ALA A 660 12.20 -24.79 -3.86
C ALA A 660 13.48 -25.44 -3.29
N LEU A 661 14.04 -24.86 -2.23
CA LEU A 661 15.22 -25.39 -1.54
C LEU A 661 14.99 -26.82 -1.03
N ILE A 662 13.89 -27.06 -0.31
CA ILE A 662 13.60 -28.38 0.27
C ILE A 662 13.36 -29.41 -0.83
N ALA A 663 12.57 -29.06 -1.85
CA ALA A 663 12.28 -29.97 -2.97
C ALA A 663 13.55 -30.31 -3.76
N HIS A 664 14.41 -29.33 -4.01
CA HIS A 664 15.71 -29.53 -4.69
C HIS A 664 16.59 -30.54 -3.95
N CYS A 665 16.77 -30.37 -2.64
CA CYS A 665 17.55 -31.30 -1.82
C CYS A 665 16.88 -32.68 -1.73
N LEU A 666 15.56 -32.72 -1.56
CA LEU A 666 14.80 -33.97 -1.46
C LEU A 666 14.88 -34.80 -2.76
N GLU A 667 14.75 -34.15 -3.92
CA GLU A 667 14.86 -34.81 -5.21
C GLU A 667 16.26 -35.36 -5.45
N ALA A 668 17.31 -34.56 -5.21
CA ALA A 668 18.70 -35.03 -5.31
C ALA A 668 18.97 -36.22 -4.39
N ALA A 669 18.54 -36.13 -3.12
CA ALA A 669 18.66 -37.22 -2.17
C ALA A 669 17.84 -38.45 -2.59
N SER A 670 16.67 -38.29 -3.22
CA SER A 670 15.87 -39.42 -3.68
C SER A 670 16.53 -40.20 -4.83
N GLN A 671 17.31 -39.50 -5.65
CA GLN A 671 18.08 -40.04 -6.77
C GLN A 671 19.46 -40.58 -6.35
N GLY A 672 19.89 -40.30 -5.10
CA GLY A 672 21.20 -40.71 -4.61
C GLY A 672 22.35 -39.84 -5.11
N VAL A 673 22.08 -38.60 -5.50
CA VAL A 673 23.07 -37.63 -5.97
C VAL A 673 23.16 -36.44 -5.01
N GLU A 674 24.28 -35.73 -5.03
CA GLU A 674 24.42 -34.48 -4.27
C GLU A 674 23.63 -33.35 -4.96
N ALA A 675 22.96 -32.51 -4.17
CA ALA A 675 22.25 -31.35 -4.68
C ALA A 675 23.25 -30.28 -5.18
N SER A 676 23.07 -29.84 -6.43
CA SER A 676 23.79 -28.68 -6.99
C SER A 676 23.55 -27.44 -6.14
N GLU A 677 24.56 -26.59 -5.95
CA GLU A 677 24.40 -25.29 -5.26
C GLU A 677 23.45 -24.34 -5.99
N GLU A 678 23.27 -24.54 -7.29
CA GLU A 678 22.35 -23.77 -8.10
C GLU A 678 21.00 -24.47 -8.23
N ILE A 679 19.93 -23.79 -7.84
CA ILE A 679 18.55 -24.20 -8.05
C ILE A 679 18.08 -23.69 -9.41
N SER A 680 17.55 -24.59 -10.23
CA SER A 680 17.10 -24.29 -11.59
C SER A 680 15.79 -23.50 -11.63
N ASN A 681 15.46 -22.94 -12.80
CA ASN A 681 14.21 -22.21 -12.98
C ASN A 681 12.99 -23.13 -12.85
N GLU A 682 13.08 -24.35 -13.37
CA GLU A 682 12.01 -25.36 -13.34
C GLU A 682 11.63 -25.73 -11.90
N THR A 683 12.63 -25.96 -11.03
CA THR A 683 12.39 -26.25 -9.61
C THR A 683 11.73 -25.06 -8.91
N LEU A 684 12.16 -23.83 -9.22
CA LEU A 684 11.56 -22.64 -8.64
C LEU A 684 10.12 -22.43 -9.12
N GLU A 685 9.83 -22.59 -10.41
CA GLU A 685 8.48 -22.47 -10.97
C GLU A 685 7.54 -23.52 -10.38
N ALA A 686 8.01 -24.76 -10.22
CA ALA A 686 7.25 -25.82 -9.56
C ALA A 686 6.92 -25.47 -8.10
N ALA A 687 7.89 -24.92 -7.37
CA ALA A 687 7.71 -24.48 -5.99
C ALA A 687 6.76 -23.28 -5.86
N ILE A 688 6.86 -22.31 -6.77
CA ILE A 688 5.91 -21.19 -6.87
C ILE A 688 4.50 -21.74 -7.14
N SER A 689 4.35 -22.63 -8.11
CA SER A 689 3.06 -23.24 -8.45
C SER A 689 2.45 -23.99 -7.26
N PHE A 690 3.24 -24.77 -6.51
CA PHE A 690 2.79 -25.44 -5.27
C PHE A 690 2.37 -24.43 -4.21
N THR A 691 3.15 -23.36 -4.04
CA THR A 691 2.88 -22.32 -3.05
C THR A 691 1.64 -21.51 -3.40
N THR A 692 1.40 -21.22 -4.67
CA THR A 692 0.16 -20.60 -5.18
C THR A 692 -1.05 -21.51 -4.94
N PHE A 693 -0.91 -22.82 -5.14
CA PHE A 693 -1.96 -23.78 -4.79
C PHE A 693 -2.30 -23.68 -3.29
N CYS A 694 -1.31 -23.78 -2.40
CA CYS A 694 -1.52 -23.64 -0.95
C CYS A 694 -2.09 -22.27 -0.55
N LEU A 695 -1.69 -21.20 -1.25
CA LEU A 695 -2.22 -19.84 -1.04
C LEU A 695 -3.73 -19.84 -1.29
N ASN A 696 -4.14 -20.38 -2.43
CA ASN A 696 -5.54 -20.50 -2.80
C ASN A 696 -6.34 -21.39 -1.83
N GLN A 697 -5.77 -22.50 -1.37
CA GLN A 697 -6.38 -23.33 -0.31
C GLN A 697 -6.58 -22.55 0.99
N THR A 698 -5.63 -21.68 1.36
CA THR A 698 -5.72 -20.84 2.56
C THR A 698 -6.76 -19.74 2.40
N ARG A 699 -6.82 -19.09 1.24
CA ARG A 699 -7.86 -18.08 0.92
C ARG A 699 -9.26 -18.69 0.98
N LEU A 700 -9.43 -19.93 0.49
CA LEU A 700 -10.67 -20.68 0.64
C LEU A 700 -11.03 -20.96 2.11
N LEU A 701 -10.05 -21.32 2.95
CA LEU A 701 -10.28 -21.47 4.38
C LEU A 701 -10.74 -20.16 5.02
N TYR A 702 -10.09 -19.05 4.70
CA TYR A 702 -10.45 -17.73 5.23
C TYR A 702 -11.86 -17.31 4.79
N ALA A 703 -12.23 -17.58 3.55
CA ALA A 703 -13.60 -17.36 3.06
C ALA A 703 -14.61 -18.23 3.81
N ASP A 704 -14.33 -19.53 4.00
CA ASP A 704 -15.23 -20.43 4.71
C ASP A 704 -15.41 -20.04 6.20
N MET A 705 -14.35 -19.54 6.82
CA MET A 705 -14.34 -19.06 8.21
C MET A 705 -15.01 -17.69 8.38
N GLY A 706 -15.21 -16.93 7.30
CA GLY A 706 -15.75 -15.56 7.33
C GLY A 706 -14.70 -14.49 7.65
N LEU A 707 -13.41 -14.81 7.51
CA LEU A 707 -12.30 -13.89 7.76
C LEU A 707 -12.02 -12.92 6.59
N SER A 708 -12.43 -13.27 5.37
CA SER A 708 -12.41 -12.35 4.21
C SER A 708 -13.67 -11.49 4.17
N SER A 709 -14.81 -12.11 3.88
CA SER A 709 -16.14 -11.57 4.14
C SER A 709 -17.11 -12.72 4.41
N GLU A 710 -18.02 -12.55 5.36
CA GLU A 710 -19.06 -13.56 5.66
C GLU A 710 -19.91 -13.87 4.42
N LEU A 711 -20.14 -12.84 3.59
CA LEU A 711 -20.88 -12.94 2.35
C LEU A 711 -20.17 -13.84 1.32
N THR A 712 -18.86 -13.65 1.11
CA THR A 712 -18.05 -14.43 0.15
C THR A 712 -18.09 -15.91 0.50
N GLY A 713 -17.95 -16.26 1.79
CA GLY A 713 -18.08 -17.65 2.25
C GLY A 713 -19.47 -18.25 1.99
N HIS A 714 -20.54 -17.49 2.19
CA HIS A 714 -21.90 -17.93 1.87
C HIS A 714 -22.15 -18.09 0.36
N LEU A 715 -21.60 -17.21 -0.46
CA LEU A 715 -21.69 -17.32 -1.93
C LEU A 715 -20.97 -18.57 -2.44
N LEU A 716 -19.74 -18.83 -1.97
CA LEU A 716 -18.98 -20.04 -2.32
C LEU A 716 -19.71 -21.33 -1.95
N ARG A 717 -20.21 -21.43 -0.71
CA ARG A 717 -20.99 -22.60 -0.26
C ARG A 717 -22.28 -22.80 -1.06
N THR A 718 -22.93 -21.70 -1.45
CA THR A 718 -24.13 -21.74 -2.30
C THR A 718 -23.80 -22.28 -3.69
N TRP A 719 -22.74 -21.76 -4.31
CA TRP A 719 -22.29 -22.21 -5.63
C TRP A 719 -21.85 -23.67 -5.64
N GLN A 720 -21.04 -24.09 -4.66
CA GLN A 720 -20.63 -25.49 -4.48
C GLN A 720 -21.83 -26.43 -4.34
N PHE A 721 -22.86 -26.03 -3.58
CA PHE A 721 -24.08 -26.83 -3.45
C PHE A 721 -24.80 -27.03 -4.79
N ILE A 722 -24.87 -25.99 -5.63
CA ILE A 722 -25.47 -26.05 -6.96
C ILE A 722 -24.67 -27.01 -7.86
N GLU A 723 -23.34 -26.89 -7.87
CA GLU A 723 -22.43 -27.75 -8.64
C GLU A 723 -22.50 -29.22 -8.20
N GLU A 724 -22.34 -29.49 -6.89
CA GLU A 724 -22.33 -30.86 -6.33
C GLU A 724 -23.63 -31.63 -6.62
N LYS A 725 -24.76 -30.93 -6.66
CA LYS A 725 -26.07 -31.52 -6.93
C LYS A 725 -26.42 -31.56 -8.41
N GLY A 726 -25.59 -31.00 -9.28
CA GLY A 726 -25.86 -30.90 -10.71
C GLY A 726 -27.17 -30.16 -11.01
N LEU A 727 -27.52 -29.17 -10.19
CA LEU A 727 -28.78 -28.46 -10.32
C LEU A 727 -28.71 -27.49 -11.50
N SER A 728 -29.55 -27.72 -12.51
CA SER A 728 -29.79 -26.75 -13.58
C SER A 728 -30.61 -25.55 -13.09
N GLU A 729 -31.44 -25.76 -12.07
CA GLU A 729 -32.32 -24.75 -11.47
C GLU A 729 -32.37 -24.87 -9.95
N ILE A 730 -32.50 -23.73 -9.26
CA ILE A 730 -32.60 -23.65 -7.80
C ILE A 730 -33.56 -22.54 -7.37
N THR A 731 -34.33 -22.77 -6.30
CA THR A 731 -35.15 -21.73 -5.65
C THR A 731 -34.60 -21.36 -4.27
N PRO A 732 -34.94 -20.19 -3.71
CA PRO A 732 -34.56 -19.82 -2.34
C PRO A 732 -35.00 -20.84 -1.28
N SER A 733 -36.11 -21.55 -1.52
CA SER A 733 -36.61 -22.60 -0.64
C SER A 733 -35.76 -23.87 -0.69
N ASP A 734 -35.22 -24.22 -1.86
CA ASP A 734 -34.31 -25.36 -2.00
C ASP A 734 -32.99 -25.10 -1.28
N LEU A 735 -32.43 -23.90 -1.46
CA LEU A 735 -31.22 -23.48 -0.73
C LEU A 735 -31.44 -23.47 0.78
N GLN A 736 -32.58 -22.97 1.25
CA GLN A 736 -32.95 -22.99 2.66
C GLN A 736 -33.07 -24.42 3.22
N ARG A 737 -33.67 -25.34 2.46
CA ARG A 737 -33.83 -26.76 2.86
C ARG A 737 -32.52 -27.52 2.90
N SER A 738 -31.51 -27.10 2.13
CA SER A 738 -30.18 -27.73 2.13
C SER A 738 -29.47 -27.70 3.50
N LYS A 739 -29.82 -26.73 4.36
CA LYS A 739 -29.16 -26.44 5.64
C LYS A 739 -27.63 -26.21 5.55
N ARG A 740 -27.08 -26.04 4.33
CA ARG A 740 -25.64 -25.77 4.08
C ARG A 740 -25.20 -24.39 4.58
N ILE A 741 -26.14 -23.45 4.69
CA ILE A 741 -25.90 -22.10 5.22
C ILE A 741 -26.41 -22.03 6.65
N LYS A 742 -25.50 -22.02 7.62
CA LYS A 742 -25.82 -21.79 9.04
C LYS A 742 -26.05 -20.30 9.27
N ILE A 743 -27.27 -19.83 8.99
CA ILE A 743 -27.68 -18.45 9.27
C ILE A 743 -27.98 -18.33 10.78
N GLY A 744 -27.42 -17.32 11.44
CA GLY A 744 -27.64 -17.03 12.87
C GLY A 744 -29.12 -16.88 13.26
N PRO A 745 -29.44 -16.88 14.58
CA PRO A 745 -30.79 -17.11 15.09
C PRO A 745 -31.72 -15.89 14.90
N LYS A 746 -32.29 -15.72 13.68
CA LYS A 746 -33.54 -15.00 13.43
C LYS A 746 -34.31 -15.68 12.29
N ASP A 747 -35.29 -16.51 12.64
CA ASP A 747 -36.00 -17.40 11.72
C ASP A 747 -36.90 -16.72 10.67
N TYR A 748 -37.16 -15.41 10.76
CA TYR A 748 -37.96 -14.68 9.79
C TYR A 748 -37.19 -14.12 8.57
N ALA A 749 -35.86 -14.24 8.52
CA ALA A 749 -35.02 -13.67 7.45
C ALA A 749 -34.28 -14.71 6.57
N LYS A 750 -34.46 -16.02 6.80
CA LYS A 750 -33.67 -17.07 6.14
C LYS A 750 -33.95 -17.20 4.65
N THR A 751 -35.22 -17.21 4.23
CA THR A 751 -35.59 -17.31 2.80
C THR A 751 -35.24 -16.05 2.02
N SER A 752 -35.38 -14.87 2.63
CA SER A 752 -34.97 -13.59 2.01
C SER A 752 -33.46 -13.51 1.84
N TYR A 753 -32.69 -13.99 2.83
CA TYR A 753 -31.23 -14.05 2.72
C TYR A 753 -30.78 -15.08 1.67
N CYS A 754 -31.41 -16.26 1.60
CA CYS A 754 -31.16 -17.22 0.52
C CYS A 754 -31.46 -16.62 -0.86
N ARG A 755 -32.52 -15.81 -0.98
CA ARG A 755 -32.82 -15.08 -2.21
C ARG A 755 -31.73 -14.05 -2.54
N GLU A 756 -31.26 -13.29 -1.54
CA GLU A 756 -30.19 -12.31 -1.72
C GLU A 756 -28.90 -12.97 -2.24
N LEU A 757 -28.53 -14.14 -1.70
CA LEU A 757 -27.36 -14.89 -2.17
C LEU A 757 -27.49 -15.34 -3.63
N LEU A 758 -28.66 -15.87 -4.00
CA LEU A 758 -28.93 -16.26 -5.40
C LEU A 758 -28.96 -15.04 -6.33
N GLU A 759 -29.50 -13.90 -5.89
CA GLU A 759 -29.47 -12.64 -6.65
C GLU A 759 -28.04 -12.09 -6.81
N LYS A 760 -27.17 -12.27 -5.83
CA LYS A 760 -25.74 -11.93 -5.95
C LYS A 760 -25.01 -12.85 -6.92
N LEU A 761 -25.33 -14.15 -6.95
CA LEU A 761 -24.80 -15.07 -7.97
C LEU A 761 -25.30 -14.72 -9.39
N VAL A 762 -26.48 -14.13 -9.53
CA VAL A 762 -26.93 -13.52 -10.80
C VAL A 762 -26.04 -12.33 -11.16
N GLY A 763 -25.77 -11.43 -10.19
CA GLY A 763 -24.86 -10.29 -10.39
C GLY A 763 -23.43 -10.69 -10.79
N LEU A 764 -22.96 -11.86 -10.33
CA LEU A 764 -21.66 -12.46 -10.69
C LEU A 764 -21.71 -13.25 -12.02
N GLY A 765 -22.82 -13.21 -12.77
CA GLY A 765 -22.95 -13.90 -14.06
C GLY A 765 -23.03 -15.43 -13.98
N ARG A 766 -23.33 -16.00 -12.80
CA ARG A 766 -23.37 -17.45 -12.57
C ARG A 766 -24.77 -18.06 -12.71
N LEU A 767 -25.79 -17.26 -12.42
CA LEU A 767 -27.20 -17.64 -12.52
C LEU A 767 -27.96 -16.62 -13.37
N THR A 768 -29.08 -17.04 -13.96
CA THR A 768 -30.14 -16.15 -14.46
C THR A 768 -31.37 -16.29 -13.57
N LYS A 769 -32.23 -15.28 -13.53
CA LYS A 769 -33.46 -15.28 -12.71
C LYS A 769 -34.70 -15.26 -13.60
N SER A 770 -35.60 -16.21 -13.38
CA SER A 770 -36.95 -16.24 -13.97
C SER A 770 -37.99 -16.42 -12.87
N GLY A 771 -38.68 -15.34 -12.52
CA GLY A 771 -39.66 -15.34 -11.42
C GLY A 771 -39.04 -15.69 -10.06
N LYS A 772 -39.41 -16.85 -9.49
CA LYS A 772 -38.87 -17.36 -8.21
C LYS A 772 -37.74 -18.39 -8.38
N THR A 773 -37.44 -18.76 -9.62
CA THR A 773 -36.45 -19.78 -9.97
C THR A 773 -35.19 -19.11 -10.51
N PHE A 774 -34.04 -19.68 -10.17
CA PHE A 774 -32.73 -19.25 -10.64
C PHE A 774 -32.12 -20.39 -11.44
N SER A 775 -31.70 -20.14 -12.68
CA SER A 775 -31.18 -21.16 -13.59
C SER A 775 -29.69 -20.95 -13.80
N LYS A 776 -28.92 -22.05 -13.86
CA LYS A 776 -27.46 -21.98 -14.07
C LYS A 776 -27.15 -21.41 -15.45
N VAL A 777 -26.20 -20.49 -15.52
CA VAL A 777 -25.66 -20.02 -16.80
C VAL A 777 -24.68 -21.09 -17.29
N GLU A 778 -24.89 -21.66 -18.47
CA GLU A 778 -23.87 -22.47 -19.14
C GLU A 778 -22.69 -21.55 -19.49
N THR A 779 -21.59 -21.66 -18.74
CA THR A 779 -20.37 -20.92 -19.01
C THR A 779 -19.80 -21.31 -20.37
N LEU A 780 -19.66 -20.35 -21.28
CA LEU A 780 -18.68 -20.43 -22.37
C LEU A 780 -17.27 -20.60 -21.76
N PRO A 781 -16.35 -21.32 -22.42
CA PRO A 781 -15.05 -21.62 -21.85
C PRO A 781 -14.33 -20.33 -21.44
N ILE A 782 -13.95 -20.28 -20.17
CA ILE A 782 -13.13 -19.22 -19.61
C ILE A 782 -11.83 -19.19 -20.41
N VAL A 783 -11.53 -18.07 -21.06
CA VAL A 783 -10.22 -17.83 -21.68
C VAL A 783 -9.15 -18.04 -20.61
N GLU A 784 -8.22 -18.96 -20.87
CA GLU A 784 -7.16 -19.38 -19.97
C GLU A 784 -6.35 -18.19 -19.41
N SER A 785 -5.78 -18.44 -18.24
CA SER A 785 -5.45 -17.44 -17.24
C SER A 785 -4.31 -16.49 -17.62
N LYS A 786 -4.48 -15.20 -17.28
CA LYS A 786 -3.39 -14.20 -17.28
C LYS A 786 -2.17 -14.63 -16.43
N VAL A 787 -2.39 -15.51 -15.44
CA VAL A 787 -1.32 -16.06 -14.59
C VAL A 787 -0.42 -17.01 -15.37
N GLU A 788 -0.95 -17.87 -16.24
CA GLU A 788 -0.13 -18.71 -17.14
C GLU A 788 0.53 -17.90 -18.27
N SER A 789 -0.13 -16.82 -18.74
CA SER A 789 0.45 -15.93 -19.77
C SER A 789 1.66 -15.12 -19.30
N LEU A 790 1.77 -14.83 -17.99
CA LEU A 790 2.95 -14.18 -17.40
C LEU A 790 4.20 -15.07 -17.46
N PHE A 791 4.02 -16.39 -17.56
CA PHE A 791 5.11 -17.37 -17.61
C PHE A 791 5.35 -17.95 -19.01
N ASN A 792 4.41 -17.77 -19.96
CA ASN A 792 4.52 -18.23 -21.35
C ASN A 792 5.00 -17.17 -22.36
N SER A 793 5.33 -15.94 -21.93
CA SER A 793 5.99 -14.98 -22.85
C SER A 793 7.46 -15.37 -23.04
N GLN A 794 7.69 -16.30 -23.96
CA GLN A 794 8.98 -16.47 -24.60
C GLN A 794 9.28 -15.22 -25.42
N ASN A 795 9.86 -14.21 -24.79
CA ASN A 795 10.83 -13.37 -25.48
C ASN A 795 12.10 -13.42 -24.64
N PRO A 796 13.11 -14.20 -25.06
CA PRO A 796 14.46 -14.02 -24.56
C PRO A 796 14.82 -12.55 -24.82
N LEU A 797 15.20 -11.82 -23.77
CA LEU A 797 15.96 -10.59 -23.96
C LEU A 797 17.18 -10.98 -24.81
N SER A 798 17.26 -10.46 -26.03
CA SER A 798 18.40 -10.69 -26.91
C SER A 798 19.66 -10.13 -26.25
N GLU A 799 20.80 -10.78 -26.48
CA GLU A 799 22.11 -10.36 -25.97
C GLU A 799 22.52 -8.93 -26.40
N SER A 800 21.75 -8.27 -27.27
CA SER A 800 21.92 -6.88 -27.69
C SER A 800 21.45 -5.82 -26.69
N ASP A 801 20.74 -6.18 -25.61
CA ASP A 801 20.27 -5.23 -24.59
C ASP A 801 21.29 -4.98 -23.46
N TRP A 802 22.44 -5.68 -23.50
CA TRP A 802 23.60 -5.37 -22.68
C TRP A 802 24.52 -4.42 -23.45
N GLY A 803 24.11 -3.15 -23.51
CA GLY A 803 25.00 -2.09 -23.96
C GLY A 803 26.19 -1.95 -23.02
N ASP A 804 27.36 -2.41 -23.47
CA ASP A 804 28.68 -1.98 -23.01
C ASP A 804 28.84 -0.47 -23.25
N GLU A 805 28.20 0.37 -22.44
CA GLU A 805 28.54 1.79 -22.36
C GLU A 805 29.42 2.03 -21.14
N LYS A 806 30.72 1.83 -21.35
CA LYS A 806 31.75 2.54 -20.58
C LYS A 806 31.45 4.05 -20.67
N PRO A 807 31.46 4.79 -19.55
CA PRO A 807 31.18 6.23 -19.59
C PRO A 807 32.23 6.94 -20.45
N LYS A 808 31.78 7.56 -21.55
CA LYS A 808 32.60 8.47 -22.35
C LYS A 808 32.84 9.74 -21.54
N ILE A 809 34.08 9.90 -21.08
CA ILE A 809 34.63 11.18 -20.64
C ILE A 809 34.74 12.06 -21.89
N GLU A 810 33.89 13.07 -22.01
CA GLU A 810 34.09 14.16 -22.97
C GLU A 810 35.32 14.97 -22.55
N LYS A 811 36.46 14.70 -23.21
CA LYS A 811 37.61 15.59 -23.18
C LYS A 811 37.27 16.84 -23.99
N LEU A 812 37.19 17.98 -23.30
CA LEU A 812 37.28 19.31 -23.90
C LEU A 812 38.59 19.45 -24.67
N LYS A 813 38.45 20.05 -25.85
CA LYS A 813 39.47 20.32 -26.87
C LYS A 813 40.70 21.03 -26.30
N GLU A 814 41.89 20.53 -26.63
CA GLU A 814 43.01 21.37 -27.06
C GLU A 814 43.73 20.66 -28.22
N GLY A 815 44.05 21.45 -29.24
CA GLY A 815 44.35 20.97 -30.58
C GLY A 815 45.79 20.52 -30.83
N GLY A 816 46.02 20.04 -32.05
CA GLY A 816 47.36 19.96 -32.62
C GLY A 816 47.67 18.64 -33.30
N PHE A 817 47.66 18.68 -34.63
CA PHE A 817 48.55 17.93 -35.53
C PHE A 817 48.41 16.39 -35.62
N SER A 818 47.82 15.97 -36.74
CA SER A 818 48.17 14.75 -37.51
C SER A 818 49.54 14.94 -38.22
N PRO A 819 50.13 13.96 -38.96
CA PRO A 819 49.63 12.63 -39.37
C PRO A 819 50.67 11.47 -39.35
N GLY A 820 50.18 10.25 -39.60
CA GLY A 820 50.96 9.14 -40.20
C GLY A 820 50.40 7.79 -39.76
N ARG A 821 49.59 7.09 -40.59
CA ARG A 821 50.02 6.04 -41.54
C ARG A 821 50.77 4.91 -40.80
N ASP A 822 50.44 3.63 -40.91
CA ASP A 822 49.78 2.87 -41.95
C ASP A 822 49.72 1.40 -41.46
N LEU A 823 48.79 0.63 -42.03
CA LEU A 823 48.93 -0.78 -42.42
C LEU A 823 48.99 -1.89 -41.34
N ASP A 824 47.91 -2.67 -41.39
CA ASP A 824 47.88 -4.10 -41.74
C ASP A 824 48.43 -5.18 -40.79
N SER A 825 47.45 -6.01 -40.40
CA SER A 825 47.38 -7.44 -40.72
C SER A 825 47.97 -8.48 -39.74
N SER A 826 47.02 -9.26 -39.23
CA SER A 826 46.96 -10.74 -39.35
C SER A 826 47.80 -11.64 -38.44
N GLY A 827 47.13 -12.72 -38.02
CA GLY A 827 47.74 -14.03 -37.71
C GLY A 827 47.96 -14.30 -36.22
N HIS A 828 47.04 -14.97 -35.54
CA HIS A 828 46.91 -16.44 -35.42
C HIS A 828 47.68 -17.07 -34.25
N SER A 829 46.94 -17.96 -33.56
CA SER A 829 47.36 -19.14 -32.78
C SER A 829 47.96 -18.96 -31.36
N ALA A 830 47.20 -19.52 -30.43
CA ALA A 830 47.42 -19.87 -29.02
C ALA A 830 48.61 -20.83 -28.77
N PRO A 831 48.71 -21.50 -27.59
CA PRO A 831 48.76 -21.04 -26.19
C PRO A 831 50.04 -21.56 -25.51
N THR A 832 50.47 -21.02 -24.36
CA THR A 832 51.42 -21.75 -23.48
C THR A 832 51.28 -21.37 -22.00
N GLU A 833 51.59 -22.37 -21.21
CA GLU A 833 51.38 -22.64 -19.80
C GLU A 833 51.99 -21.66 -18.77
N VAL A 834 51.22 -21.46 -17.69
CA VAL A 834 51.56 -21.66 -16.26
C VAL A 834 52.96 -21.23 -15.78
N LYS A 835 53.02 -20.28 -14.84
CA LYS A 835 53.47 -20.52 -13.45
C LYS A 835 53.19 -19.34 -12.49
N PRO A 836 53.09 -19.63 -11.17
CA PRO A 836 52.47 -18.77 -10.15
C PRO A 836 53.47 -17.84 -9.48
N ILE A 837 52.98 -16.78 -8.84
CA ILE A 837 53.76 -16.04 -7.83
C ILE A 837 52.91 -15.84 -6.58
N SER A 838 53.53 -16.22 -5.48
CA SER A 838 53.12 -16.25 -4.09
C SER A 838 53.31 -14.91 -3.38
N GLU A 839 52.45 -14.70 -2.38
CA GLU A 839 52.71 -14.15 -1.04
C GLU A 839 53.30 -12.75 -0.82
N THR A 840 52.52 -12.00 -0.01
CA THR A 840 52.90 -11.03 1.02
C THR A 840 53.52 -9.71 0.60
N GLU A 841 52.72 -8.64 0.66
CA GLU A 841 53.18 -7.38 1.26
C GLU A 841 52.00 -6.65 1.92
N SER A 842 52.28 -6.17 3.12
CA SER A 842 51.40 -5.54 4.09
C SER A 842 51.08 -4.08 3.76
N LEU A 843 49.88 -3.65 4.15
CA LEU A 843 49.54 -2.33 4.71
C LEU A 843 50.53 -1.19 4.44
N SER A 844 50.20 -0.31 3.50
CA SER A 844 50.11 1.15 3.69
C SER A 844 50.13 1.86 2.34
N THR A 845 49.47 3.03 2.29
CA THR A 845 49.52 4.01 1.18
C THR A 845 48.83 3.64 -0.14
N VAL A 846 47.50 3.61 -0.14
CA VAL A 846 46.68 4.36 -1.13
C VAL A 846 45.35 4.79 -0.47
N GLU A 847 45.44 5.51 0.65
CA GLU A 847 44.36 6.39 1.13
C GLU A 847 44.77 7.83 0.81
N SER A 848 44.62 8.20 -0.46
CA SER A 848 44.51 9.61 -0.86
C SER A 848 44.02 9.64 -2.31
N GLU A 849 42.98 10.44 -2.56
CA GLU A 849 42.43 10.80 -3.89
C GLU A 849 41.14 10.14 -4.39
N VAL A 850 40.20 9.78 -3.49
CA VAL A 850 38.75 9.76 -3.85
C VAL A 850 37.86 10.57 -2.87
N GLU A 851 38.42 11.18 -1.83
CA GLU A 851 37.72 12.19 -1.00
C GLU A 851 38.02 13.62 -1.46
N LYS A 852 37.60 14.01 -2.66
CA LYS A 852 37.44 15.44 -3.06
C LYS A 852 36.32 15.62 -4.09
N ALA A 853 35.10 15.20 -3.76
CA ALA A 853 33.88 15.80 -4.29
C ALA A 853 32.72 15.49 -3.34
N PHE A 854 32.02 16.53 -2.90
CA PHE A 854 30.98 16.60 -1.85
C PHE A 854 31.48 16.88 -0.44
N ASN A 855 31.78 18.16 -0.22
CA ASN A 855 31.70 18.76 1.11
C ASN A 855 31.09 20.16 0.97
N PHE A 856 29.92 20.40 1.57
CA PHE A 856 29.65 21.63 2.29
C PHE A 856 28.71 21.33 3.46
N GLN A 857 29.32 21.29 4.64
CA GLN A 857 28.70 21.29 5.95
C GLN A 857 28.03 22.64 6.25
N THR A 858 27.01 22.61 7.12
CA THR A 858 26.80 23.69 8.10
C THR A 858 26.83 23.12 9.52
N PRO A 859 27.48 23.80 10.49
CA PRO A 859 27.76 23.30 11.83
C PRO A 859 26.72 23.79 12.86
N PHE A 860 26.46 23.00 13.90
CA PHE A 860 26.77 23.32 15.30
C PHE A 860 26.12 22.28 16.22
N SER A 861 26.97 21.55 16.94
CA SER A 861 26.64 20.78 18.13
C SER A 861 26.71 21.69 19.36
N GLU A 862 25.82 21.48 20.33
CA GLU A 862 26.25 21.49 21.74
C GLU A 862 25.32 20.62 22.59
N SER A 863 25.98 20.02 23.58
CA SER A 863 25.65 18.86 24.41
C SER A 863 24.48 19.03 25.37
N VAL A 864 23.78 17.93 25.65
CA VAL A 864 22.94 17.77 26.84
C VAL A 864 23.44 16.57 27.65
N SER A 865 23.77 16.79 28.92
CA SER A 865 23.95 15.76 29.93
C SER A 865 22.95 15.96 31.08
N SER A 866 22.27 14.86 31.41
CA SER A 866 21.81 14.38 32.72
C SER A 866 20.91 15.23 33.64
N ASP A 867 19.81 14.56 34.00
CA ASP A 867 19.13 14.47 35.31
C ASP A 867 18.36 15.68 35.86
N GLU A 868 17.04 15.56 35.98
CA GLU A 868 16.38 15.16 37.24
C GLU A 868 14.84 15.19 37.11
N ASP A 869 14.22 14.12 37.61
CA ASP A 869 12.89 13.95 38.20
C ASP A 869 11.84 15.08 38.13
N ALA A 870 10.63 14.73 37.68
CA ALA A 870 9.53 14.40 38.62
C ALA A 870 8.16 14.27 37.91
N LYS A 871 7.46 13.21 38.31
CA LYS A 871 6.04 12.90 38.12
C LYS A 871 5.12 14.09 38.46
N ILE A 872 3.97 14.18 37.79
CA ILE A 872 2.62 13.99 38.38
C ILE A 872 1.53 14.21 37.32
N GLU A 873 0.81 13.13 37.00
CA GLU A 873 -0.57 13.13 36.51
C GLU A 873 -1.50 13.79 37.54
N LYS A 874 -2.45 14.64 37.11
CA LYS A 874 -3.90 14.38 37.27
C LYS A 874 -4.82 15.58 36.97
N LEU A 875 -5.94 15.21 36.35
CA LEU A 875 -7.31 15.73 36.52
C LEU A 875 -7.79 16.93 35.69
N LYS A 876 -8.57 16.54 34.68
CA LYS A 876 -9.75 17.22 34.12
C LYS A 876 -10.63 17.87 35.19
N GLY A 877 -11.22 19.02 34.85
CA GLY A 877 -12.52 19.40 35.40
C GLY A 877 -12.83 20.90 35.43
N GLY A 878 -13.47 21.38 34.36
CA GLY A 878 -14.67 22.25 34.40
C GLY A 878 -14.60 23.66 34.99
N GLY A 879 -15.14 24.63 34.26
CA GLY A 879 -15.59 25.89 34.86
C GLY A 879 -15.74 27.05 33.88
N PHE A 880 -16.96 27.29 33.45
CA PHE A 880 -17.41 28.39 32.59
C PHE A 880 -17.17 29.79 33.18
N SER A 881 -16.93 30.76 32.27
CA SER A 881 -17.48 32.13 32.20
C SER A 881 -17.29 33.09 33.39
N GLN A 882 -16.68 34.25 33.14
CA GLN A 882 -17.42 35.52 32.99
C GLN A 882 -16.51 36.69 32.60
N ASN A 883 -17.08 37.57 31.76
CA ASN A 883 -16.61 38.90 31.40
C ASN A 883 -16.30 39.80 32.61
N HIS A 884 -15.28 40.65 32.51
CA HIS A 884 -15.31 42.03 33.01
C HIS A 884 -14.21 42.90 32.36
N ASN A 885 -14.60 43.98 31.69
CA ASN A 885 -13.80 45.21 31.48
C ASN A 885 -13.59 45.94 32.84
N PRO A 886 -12.85 47.06 32.93
CA PRO A 886 -11.53 47.52 32.42
C PRO A 886 -10.62 47.88 33.65
N PRO A 887 -9.50 48.67 33.61
CA PRO A 887 -9.58 50.15 33.56
C PRO A 887 -8.32 50.89 32.99
N ALA A 888 -8.36 52.22 33.07
CA ALA A 888 -7.52 53.24 32.44
C ALA A 888 -6.21 53.62 33.17
N ASN A 889 -5.29 54.19 32.37
CA ASN A 889 -4.21 55.19 32.57
C ASN A 889 -3.40 55.30 33.89
N GLY A 890 -2.07 55.37 33.73
CA GLY A 890 -1.10 55.94 34.68
C GLY A 890 0.33 56.00 34.09
N ASP A 891 0.97 57.17 34.19
CA ASP A 891 2.09 57.71 33.39
C ASP A 891 3.53 57.20 33.66
N SER A 892 4.37 57.28 32.62
CA SER A 892 5.82 57.60 32.68
C SER A 892 6.21 58.38 31.41
N PRO A 893 7.08 59.40 31.47
CA PRO A 893 7.26 60.38 30.40
C PRO A 893 8.02 59.80 29.19
N PRO A 894 7.63 60.12 27.94
CA PRO A 894 8.36 59.68 26.76
C PRO A 894 9.63 60.53 26.55
N ILE A 895 10.73 59.87 26.22
CA ILE A 895 11.89 60.52 25.61
C ILE A 895 11.41 61.09 24.27
N GLU A 896 11.28 62.41 24.16
CA GLU A 896 11.01 63.09 22.88
C GLU A 896 12.24 62.94 21.99
N VAL A 897 12.21 61.94 21.10
CA VAL A 897 13.08 61.91 19.94
C VAL A 897 12.50 62.92 18.96
N GLU A 898 13.23 64.02 18.69
CA GLU A 898 12.80 65.00 17.70
C GLU A 898 12.55 64.31 16.35
N PRO A 899 11.40 64.57 15.69
CA PRO A 899 11.10 63.96 14.40
C PRO A 899 12.11 64.42 13.34
N LEU A 900 12.66 63.46 12.59
CA LEU A 900 13.57 63.73 11.46
C LEU A 900 12.96 64.76 10.50
N SER A 901 13.75 65.79 10.15
CA SER A 901 13.34 66.79 9.17
C SER A 901 13.10 66.14 7.79
N ASP A 902 12.28 66.75 6.94
CA ASP A 902 11.96 66.19 5.61
C ASP A 902 13.21 66.03 4.73
N ARG A 903 14.26 66.82 4.98
CA ARG A 903 15.55 66.74 4.28
C ARG A 903 16.39 65.55 4.75
N GLU A 904 16.38 65.26 6.05
CA GLU A 904 17.03 64.08 6.62
C GLU A 904 16.28 62.80 6.24
N LEU A 905 14.94 62.85 6.18
CA LEU A 905 14.12 61.75 5.67
C LEU A 905 14.42 61.46 4.20
N ALA A 906 14.55 62.49 3.34
CA ALA A 906 14.90 62.32 1.93
C ALA A 906 16.28 61.68 1.72
N GLN A 907 17.28 62.06 2.54
CA GLN A 907 18.60 61.41 2.53
C GLN A 907 18.53 59.96 3.03
N LEU A 908 17.70 59.71 4.05
CA LEU A 908 17.54 58.39 4.67
C LEU A 908 16.76 57.39 3.79
N LEU A 909 15.80 57.90 3.02
CA LEU A 909 15.00 57.15 2.03
C LEU A 909 15.63 57.13 0.63
N GLY A 910 16.74 57.85 0.43
CA GLY A 910 17.63 57.65 -0.70
C GLY A 910 17.36 58.49 -1.95
N GLY A 911 16.71 59.65 -1.84
CA GLY A 911 16.73 60.81 -2.76
C GLY A 911 16.74 60.57 -4.28
N GLU A 912 15.66 61.06 -4.93
CA GLU A 912 15.34 61.10 -6.37
C GLU A 912 14.93 59.77 -7.02
N ARG A 913 13.71 59.78 -7.58
CA ARG A 913 13.08 58.67 -8.32
C ARG A 913 13.95 58.33 -9.53
N LEU A 914 14.33 57.06 -9.66
CA LEU A 914 14.78 56.48 -10.93
C LEU A 914 13.57 56.32 -11.88
#